data_AF-A0A814F2C2-F1
#
_entry.id   AF-A0A814F2C2-F1
#
_cell.length_a   1.000
_cell.length_b   1.000
_cell.length_c   1.000
_cell.angle_alpha   90.00
_cell.angle_beta   90.00
_cell.angle_gamma   90.00
#
_symmetry.space_group_name_H-M   'P 1'
#
loop_
_entity.id
_entity.type
_entity.pdbx_description
1 polymer ?
#
loop_
_entity_poly.entity_id
_entity_poly.type
_entity_poly.pdbx_seq_one_letter_code
_entity_poly.pdbx_strand_id
1 'polypeptide(L)'
;MLGAHTIATPWFTAPLAFDSSWASIRYIVNLAWGYHTVPDRWEAWLRAWPKDMILINSPSLLLWNTRKTYLKELEKAGIPIVPTLYVEEIDEKTLVDAAAHFATADLIVKPQISACSFNTLHVLVGSLDFASSPRSLSVTAAVDELTRLGIAHSAMMIQPFMSNIIREVNRHKKEKMTLLLQHRHRRHLFIISFLVGICSITACIRLWLYQDISLIQNDIYSTTNFPQVRRNITERRFISLAVESLIQEIKRNIRNKELAWLFENCFPNTLDTTVEFDIKGAAQNHPDTYVITGDIDAMWLRDSSAQIHPYLPLMKYDKKLRQLIEGVLLRQFICIQRDPYANAHYKDLHRISEWKYKDETEMRDGVHERKWELDSLCYVLRLIYSYWEEVNHDLTFFHDYKEEFKKTIRIILQTMKEQQRYNGSGSYTYQREGAPPDPRGHHAKPNGLIYSYFRPSDDLQTYPYLIPSQFFAHHSLKLLLELVKNINWTDDFSNDILSLISHLRNILFDDNIKNNIETLITFQHKKYGLIYSYEINGVGDRNLMDDANIPSLLSLPYLCPNDISINDSIYQNTRKFVLSKDNPWFFNGSVLEGIGGPHIGYAMVWPLAIIMRGLTTNDDNEIRLCLNMLQRSHANTGFMHESIRVDNPMKFTRSWFAWANSLFGEFIWKLYREKKYLLDEIHTY
;
A
#
# COMPACT_ATOMS: atom_id res chain seq x y z
N MET A 1 1.91 33.80 4.97
CA MET A 1 0.54 33.58 4.43
C MET A 1 -0.06 34.94 4.09
N LEU A 2 -0.53 35.15 2.86
CA LEU A 2 -1.03 36.44 2.35
C LEU A 2 -2.45 36.81 2.83
N GLY A 3 -2.96 36.24 3.94
CA GLY A 3 -4.29 36.58 4.48
C GLY A 3 -5.50 36.33 3.56
N ALA A 4 -5.33 35.60 2.45
CA ALA A 4 -6.41 35.33 1.51
C ALA A 4 -7.25 34.11 1.94
N HIS A 5 -8.56 34.30 2.01
CA HIS A 5 -9.52 33.22 2.20
C HIS A 5 -9.74 32.49 0.86
N THR A 6 -9.48 31.19 0.81
CA THR A 6 -9.62 30.40 -0.43
C THR A 6 -10.84 29.50 -0.34
N ILE A 7 -11.69 29.52 -1.37
CA ILE A 7 -12.86 28.65 -1.49
C ILE A 7 -12.63 27.75 -2.70
N ALA A 8 -12.63 26.43 -2.49
CA ALA A 8 -12.54 25.46 -3.57
C ALA A 8 -13.95 25.15 -4.09
N THR A 9 -14.18 25.33 -5.38
CA THR A 9 -15.48 25.05 -6.00
C THR A 9 -15.26 24.31 -7.32
N PRO A 10 -15.95 23.17 -7.56
CA PRO A 10 -15.90 22.50 -8.84
C PRO A 10 -16.51 23.39 -9.93
N TRP A 11 -15.73 23.72 -10.97
CA TRP A 11 -16.16 24.64 -12.03
C TRP A 11 -17.39 24.13 -12.80
N PHE A 12 -17.59 22.82 -12.91
CA PHE A 12 -18.77 22.23 -13.57
C PHE A 12 -20.05 22.32 -12.72
N THR A 13 -19.94 22.61 -11.42
CA THR A 13 -21.08 22.91 -10.54
C THR A 13 -21.38 24.40 -10.41
N ALA A 14 -20.45 25.25 -10.85
CA ALA A 14 -20.64 26.70 -10.82
C ALA A 14 -21.77 27.11 -11.79
N PRO A 15 -22.64 28.06 -11.40
CA PRO A 15 -23.61 28.65 -12.31
C PRO A 15 -22.90 29.24 -13.54
N LEU A 16 -23.54 29.13 -14.72
CA LEU A 16 -23.06 29.80 -15.93
C LEU A 16 -23.18 31.34 -15.83
N ALA A 17 -24.08 31.82 -14.97
CA ALA A 17 -24.29 33.23 -14.70
C ALA A 17 -23.43 33.69 -13.51
N PHE A 18 -22.57 34.67 -13.75
CA PHE A 18 -21.83 35.37 -12.71
C PHE A 18 -22.77 36.39 -12.06
N ASP A 19 -23.33 36.03 -10.90
CA ASP A 19 -24.23 36.90 -10.14
C ASP A 19 -23.47 37.72 -9.08
N SER A 20 -24.22 38.49 -8.27
CA SER A 20 -23.69 39.33 -7.20
C SER A 20 -22.84 38.59 -6.15
N SER A 21 -22.93 37.26 -6.04
CA SER A 21 -22.12 36.48 -5.09
C SER A 21 -20.63 36.44 -5.47
N TRP A 22 -20.30 36.71 -6.75
CA TRP A 22 -18.92 36.70 -7.26
C TRP A 22 -18.17 38.01 -7.00
N ALA A 23 -18.87 39.08 -6.59
CA ALA A 23 -18.32 40.43 -6.42
C ALA A 23 -17.19 40.53 -5.37
N SER A 24 -17.09 39.54 -4.46
CA SER A 24 -16.05 39.47 -3.43
C SER A 24 -14.75 38.78 -3.89
N ILE A 25 -14.74 38.14 -5.06
CA ILE A 25 -13.62 37.34 -5.56
C ILE A 25 -12.74 38.20 -6.47
N ARG A 26 -11.50 38.50 -6.02
CA ARG A 26 -10.56 39.33 -6.80
C ARG A 26 -9.67 38.55 -7.78
N TYR A 27 -9.41 37.28 -7.50
CA TYR A 27 -8.54 36.41 -8.29
C TYR A 27 -9.07 34.98 -8.31
N ILE A 28 -9.13 34.36 -9.49
CA ILE A 28 -9.46 32.94 -9.62
C ILE A 28 -8.26 32.19 -10.20
N VAL A 29 -7.80 31.18 -9.46
CA VAL A 29 -6.82 30.19 -9.93
C VAL A 29 -7.63 29.04 -10.52
N ASN A 30 -7.83 29.03 -11.83
CA ASN A 30 -8.60 27.96 -12.45
C ASN A 30 -7.72 26.74 -12.72
N LEU A 31 -7.94 25.69 -11.93
CA LEU A 31 -7.46 24.34 -12.20
C LEU A 31 -8.48 23.69 -13.16
N ALA A 32 -8.25 23.84 -14.47
CA ALA A 32 -9.16 23.44 -15.55
C ALA A 32 -9.27 21.91 -15.75
N TRP A 33 -9.31 21.10 -14.69
CA TRP A 33 -9.45 19.65 -14.80
C TRP A 33 -10.87 19.27 -15.23
N GLY A 34 -10.98 18.38 -16.22
CA GLY A 34 -12.27 17.87 -16.71
C GLY A 34 -12.96 18.66 -17.84
N TYR A 35 -12.40 19.77 -18.32
CA TYR A 35 -13.03 20.57 -19.40
C TYR A 35 -13.34 19.78 -20.69
N HIS A 36 -12.52 18.77 -20.98
CA HIS A 36 -12.64 17.93 -22.16
C HIS A 36 -13.84 16.96 -22.11
N THR A 37 -14.47 16.75 -20.95
CA THR A 37 -15.67 15.91 -20.84
C THR A 37 -16.96 16.69 -21.11
N VAL A 38 -16.91 18.02 -21.05
CA VAL A 38 -18.04 18.95 -21.27
C VAL A 38 -17.56 20.25 -21.96
N PRO A 39 -16.97 20.16 -23.17
CA PRO A 39 -16.31 21.28 -23.83
C PRO A 39 -17.23 22.47 -24.12
N ASP A 40 -18.48 22.23 -24.47
CA ASP A 40 -19.44 23.30 -24.76
C ASP A 40 -19.74 24.15 -23.52
N ARG A 41 -19.88 23.49 -22.36
CA ARG A 41 -20.07 24.19 -21.08
C ARG A 41 -18.84 25.02 -20.73
N TRP A 42 -17.65 24.45 -20.94
CA TRP A 42 -16.39 25.13 -20.69
C TRP A 42 -16.24 26.39 -21.55
N GLU A 43 -16.47 26.29 -22.85
CA GLU A 43 -16.42 27.44 -23.75
C GLU A 43 -17.47 28.49 -23.40
N ALA A 44 -18.71 28.07 -23.14
CA ALA A 44 -19.78 28.98 -22.73
C ALA A 44 -19.41 29.75 -21.46
N TRP A 45 -18.82 29.07 -20.48
CA TRP A 45 -18.40 29.67 -19.22
C TRP A 45 -17.25 30.67 -19.39
N LEU A 46 -16.24 30.35 -20.21
CA LEU A 46 -15.16 31.29 -20.53
C LEU A 46 -15.64 32.51 -21.33
N ARG A 47 -16.62 32.33 -22.22
CA ARG A 47 -17.23 33.43 -23.00
C ARG A 47 -18.11 34.34 -22.13
N ALA A 48 -18.75 33.78 -21.10
CA ALA A 48 -19.55 34.51 -20.14
C ALA A 48 -18.70 35.23 -19.07
N TRP A 49 -17.37 35.07 -19.08
CA TRP A 49 -16.50 35.59 -18.03
C TRP A 49 -16.59 37.12 -17.89
N PRO A 50 -16.77 37.67 -16.67
CA PRO A 50 -16.89 39.11 -16.46
C PRO A 50 -15.61 39.86 -16.83
N LYS A 51 -15.74 40.97 -17.55
CA LYS A 51 -14.58 41.76 -18.04
C LYS A 51 -13.78 42.43 -16.92
N ASP A 52 -14.40 42.64 -15.77
CA ASP A 52 -13.88 43.29 -14.58
C ASP A 52 -13.28 42.32 -13.55
N MET A 53 -13.43 41.00 -13.76
CA MET A 53 -12.82 39.96 -12.92
C MET A 53 -11.52 39.41 -13.51
N ILE A 54 -10.46 39.40 -12.70
CA ILE A 54 -9.15 38.89 -13.12
C ILE A 54 -9.10 37.36 -12.97
N LEU A 55 -9.01 36.68 -14.11
CA LEU A 55 -8.59 35.28 -14.20
C LEU A 55 -7.10 35.22 -14.53
N ILE A 56 -6.31 34.48 -13.74
CA ILE A 56 -4.83 34.46 -13.86
C ILE A 56 -4.38 34.06 -15.29
N ASN A 57 -5.09 33.11 -15.89
CA ASN A 57 -4.99 32.84 -17.33
C ASN A 57 -6.18 33.50 -18.00
N SER A 58 -5.99 34.43 -18.94
CA SER A 58 -7.12 35.14 -19.52
C SER A 58 -8.12 34.17 -20.18
N PRO A 59 -9.44 34.47 -20.14
CA PRO A 59 -10.43 33.63 -20.81
C PRO A 59 -10.13 33.46 -22.31
N SER A 60 -9.58 34.49 -22.96
CA SER A 60 -9.13 34.43 -24.35
C SER A 60 -8.00 33.42 -24.57
N LEU A 61 -7.01 33.36 -23.68
CA LEU A 61 -5.90 32.40 -23.75
C LEU A 61 -6.41 30.98 -23.55
N LEU A 62 -7.32 30.79 -22.59
CA LEU A 62 -7.92 29.49 -22.29
C LEU A 62 -8.80 29.01 -23.45
N LEU A 63 -9.64 29.86 -24.03
CA LEU A 63 -10.42 29.52 -25.23
C LEU A 63 -9.50 29.11 -26.39
N TRP A 64 -8.42 29.86 -26.61
CA TRP A 64 -7.45 29.58 -27.67
C TRP A 64 -6.74 28.23 -27.47
N ASN A 65 -6.31 27.92 -26.25
CA ASN A 65 -5.56 26.68 -25.98
C ASN A 65 -6.43 25.45 -25.63
N THR A 66 -7.74 25.62 -25.50
CA THR A 66 -8.71 24.55 -25.21
C THR A 66 -8.65 23.44 -26.26
N ARG A 67 -8.58 23.83 -27.54
CA ARG A 67 -8.46 22.93 -28.68
C ARG A 67 -7.03 22.97 -29.19
N LYS A 68 -6.40 21.80 -29.36
CA LYS A 68 -4.99 21.65 -29.77
C LYS A 68 -4.67 22.16 -31.18
N THR A 69 -5.63 22.72 -31.91
CA THR A 69 -5.39 23.44 -33.17
C THR A 69 -4.48 24.65 -33.01
N TYR A 70 -4.33 25.20 -31.80
CA TYR A 70 -3.33 26.24 -31.52
C TYR A 70 -1.90 25.78 -31.87
N LEU A 71 -1.60 24.46 -31.82
CA LEU A 71 -0.30 23.93 -32.22
C LEU A 71 0.00 24.22 -33.70
N LYS A 72 -1.02 24.21 -34.57
CA LYS A 72 -0.90 24.59 -35.99
C LYS A 72 -0.54 26.07 -36.15
N GLU A 73 -1.06 26.93 -35.28
CA GLU A 73 -0.71 28.35 -35.27
C GLU A 73 0.72 28.57 -34.77
N LEU A 74 1.14 27.84 -33.74
CA LEU A 74 2.52 27.85 -33.24
C LEU A 74 3.52 27.36 -34.30
N GLU A 75 3.19 26.28 -35.02
CA GLU A 75 4.00 25.76 -36.12
C GLU A 75 4.17 26.79 -37.24
N LYS A 76 3.09 27.46 -37.64
CA LYS A 76 3.13 28.57 -38.61
C LYS A 76 3.98 29.75 -38.14
N ALA A 77 4.04 29.97 -36.83
CA ALA A 77 4.91 30.98 -36.21
C ALA A 77 6.38 30.52 -36.08
N GLY A 78 6.73 29.34 -36.60
CA GLY A 78 8.09 28.80 -36.57
C GLY A 78 8.45 28.08 -35.28
N ILE A 79 7.50 27.79 -34.40
CA ILE A 79 7.74 27.03 -33.17
C ILE A 79 7.68 25.53 -33.51
N PRO A 80 8.76 24.77 -33.25
CA PRO A 80 8.76 23.33 -33.52
C PRO A 80 7.70 22.61 -32.71
N ILE A 81 6.82 21.87 -33.40
CA ILE A 81 5.87 20.94 -32.79
C ILE A 81 6.16 19.52 -33.27
N VAL A 82 5.56 18.52 -32.62
CA VAL A 82 5.52 17.17 -33.17
C VAL A 82 4.73 17.22 -34.48
N PRO A 83 5.23 16.62 -35.58
CA PRO A 83 4.48 16.55 -36.84
C PRO A 83 3.06 16.04 -36.59
N THR A 84 2.05 16.75 -37.09
CA THR A 84 0.66 16.49 -36.72
C THR A 84 -0.26 16.56 -37.93
N LEU A 85 -1.05 15.51 -38.14
CA LEU A 85 -2.19 15.52 -39.03
C LEU A 85 -3.45 15.80 -38.21
N TYR A 86 -4.28 16.71 -38.70
CA TYR A 86 -5.59 17.03 -38.12
C TYR A 86 -6.65 16.46 -39.05
N VAL A 87 -7.56 15.66 -38.49
CA VAL A 87 -8.60 14.97 -39.26
C VAL A 87 -9.94 15.12 -38.54
N GLU A 88 -11.02 15.09 -39.29
CA GLU A 88 -12.39 15.17 -38.75
C GLU A 88 -13.02 13.79 -38.54
N GLU A 89 -12.38 12.74 -39.06
CA GLU A 89 -12.80 11.35 -38.95
C GLU A 89 -11.57 10.43 -38.94
N ILE A 90 -11.68 9.30 -38.24
CA ILE A 90 -10.69 8.22 -38.23
C ILE A 90 -11.34 6.94 -38.76
N ASP A 91 -10.84 6.47 -39.90
CA ASP A 91 -11.05 5.14 -40.42
C ASP A 91 -9.70 4.42 -40.63
N GLU A 92 -9.74 3.16 -41.06
CA GLU A 92 -8.52 2.37 -41.27
C GLU A 92 -7.59 3.02 -42.30
N LYS A 93 -8.18 3.56 -43.38
CA LYS A 93 -7.43 4.22 -44.46
C LYS A 93 -6.69 5.45 -43.94
N THR A 94 -7.33 6.24 -43.08
CA THR A 94 -6.74 7.44 -42.47
C THR A 94 -5.50 7.09 -41.66
N LEU A 95 -5.53 6.00 -40.88
CA LEU A 95 -4.38 5.56 -40.09
C LEU A 95 -3.25 5.02 -40.96
N VAL A 96 -3.58 4.28 -42.02
CA VAL A 96 -2.59 3.79 -43.01
C VAL A 96 -1.93 4.95 -43.76
N ASP A 97 -2.72 5.91 -44.24
CA ASP A 97 -2.23 7.10 -44.93
C ASP A 97 -1.37 7.97 -44.00
N ALA A 98 -1.74 8.09 -42.72
CA ALA A 98 -0.96 8.81 -41.72
C ALA A 98 0.39 8.12 -41.45
N ALA A 99 0.42 6.79 -41.34
CA ALA A 99 1.66 6.03 -41.22
C ALA A 99 2.59 6.24 -42.42
N ALA A 100 2.04 6.22 -43.63
CA ALA A 100 2.79 6.51 -44.85
C ALA A 100 3.30 7.96 -44.86
N HIS A 101 2.47 8.93 -44.49
CA HIS A 101 2.81 10.34 -44.44
C HIS A 101 3.97 10.63 -43.48
N PHE A 102 3.96 10.03 -42.29
CA PHE A 102 5.01 10.20 -41.29
C PHE A 102 6.20 9.24 -41.46
N ALA A 103 6.16 8.35 -42.45
CA ALA A 103 7.14 7.29 -42.66
C ALA A 103 7.40 6.44 -41.40
N THR A 104 6.34 6.09 -40.66
CA THR A 104 6.42 5.27 -39.44
C THR A 104 5.20 4.37 -39.31
N ALA A 105 5.41 3.15 -38.80
CA ALA A 105 4.32 2.25 -38.42
C ALA A 105 3.73 2.61 -37.05
N ASP A 106 4.34 3.51 -36.30
CA ASP A 106 4.04 3.78 -34.89
C ASP A 106 3.41 5.17 -34.71
N LEU A 107 2.12 5.21 -34.35
CA LEU A 107 1.28 6.39 -34.32
C LEU A 107 0.63 6.63 -32.96
N ILE A 108 0.41 7.91 -32.63
CA ILE A 108 -0.45 8.35 -31.54
C ILE A 108 -1.67 9.05 -32.12
N VAL A 109 -2.86 8.60 -31.72
CA VAL A 109 -4.16 9.13 -32.15
C VAL A 109 -4.86 9.70 -30.92
N LYS A 110 -5.30 10.97 -30.97
CA LYS A 110 -5.96 11.61 -29.82
C LYS A 110 -6.96 12.70 -30.22
N PRO A 111 -7.97 13.01 -29.39
CA PRO A 111 -8.86 14.13 -29.66
C PRO A 111 -8.14 15.48 -29.60
N GLN A 112 -8.63 16.42 -30.42
CA GLN A 112 -8.13 17.80 -30.38
C GLN A 112 -8.47 18.50 -29.06
N ILE A 113 -9.56 18.11 -28.39
CA ILE A 113 -9.92 18.55 -27.04
C ILE A 113 -9.74 17.36 -26.10
N SER A 114 -8.65 17.35 -25.31
CA SER A 114 -8.37 16.27 -24.35
C SER A 114 -7.34 16.71 -23.32
N ALA A 115 -7.36 16.10 -22.13
CA ALA A 115 -6.33 16.24 -21.10
C ALA A 115 -5.89 14.86 -20.57
N CYS A 116 -4.71 14.76 -19.98
CA CYS A 116 -4.23 13.55 -19.27
C CYS A 116 -4.36 12.24 -20.05
N SER A 117 -4.07 12.28 -21.36
CA SER A 117 -4.19 11.15 -22.28
C SER A 117 -5.60 10.60 -22.46
N PHE A 118 -6.63 11.38 -22.11
CA PHE A 118 -8.04 11.01 -22.34
C PHE A 118 -8.28 10.68 -23.82
N ASN A 119 -8.82 9.47 -24.05
CA ASN A 119 -9.06 8.87 -25.37
C ASN A 119 -7.85 8.93 -26.32
N THR A 120 -6.63 8.85 -25.78
CA THR A 120 -5.40 8.77 -26.57
C THR A 120 -5.02 7.32 -26.81
N LEU A 121 -4.92 6.93 -28.08
CA LEU A 121 -4.57 5.58 -28.52
C LEU A 121 -3.15 5.55 -29.10
N HIS A 122 -2.46 4.45 -28.85
CA HIS A 122 -1.19 4.11 -29.47
C HIS A 122 -1.47 3.03 -30.53
N VAL A 123 -1.18 3.32 -31.79
CA VAL A 123 -1.59 2.48 -32.93
C VAL A 123 -0.37 2.03 -33.70
N LEU A 124 -0.28 0.72 -33.97
CA LEU A 124 0.72 0.11 -34.84
C LEU A 124 0.10 -0.28 -36.18
N VAL A 125 0.66 0.25 -37.26
CA VAL A 125 0.25 0.00 -38.64
C VAL A 125 1.17 -1.05 -39.27
N GLY A 126 0.69 -2.28 -39.42
CA GLY A 126 1.43 -3.42 -40.00
C GLY A 126 1.67 -4.58 -39.04
N SER A 127 2.32 -5.64 -39.52
CA SER A 127 2.54 -6.92 -38.81
C SER A 127 3.90 -6.97 -38.08
N LEU A 128 4.17 -6.02 -37.18
CA LEU A 128 5.33 -6.08 -36.29
C LEU A 128 4.92 -6.64 -34.92
N ASP A 129 5.79 -7.45 -34.32
CA ASP A 129 5.55 -8.13 -33.03
C ASP A 129 5.03 -7.16 -31.95
N PHE A 130 3.75 -7.33 -31.59
CA PHE A 130 3.05 -6.65 -30.50
C PHE A 130 3.69 -6.86 -29.10
N ALA A 131 4.76 -7.68 -29.01
CA ALA A 131 5.44 -8.04 -27.78
C ALA A 131 6.26 -6.90 -27.13
N SER A 132 6.47 -5.78 -27.83
CA SER A 132 7.34 -4.68 -27.36
C SER A 132 6.60 -3.47 -26.77
N SER A 133 5.26 -3.38 -26.90
CA SER A 133 4.46 -2.28 -26.34
C SER A 133 3.07 -2.79 -25.92
N PRO A 134 2.87 -3.17 -24.64
CA PRO A 134 1.65 -3.87 -24.17
C PRO A 134 0.36 -3.04 -24.18
N ARG A 135 0.35 -1.84 -24.78
CA ARG A 135 -0.82 -0.95 -24.92
C ARG A 135 -1.09 -0.50 -26.36
N SER A 136 -0.37 -1.03 -27.35
CA SER A 136 -0.59 -0.66 -28.75
C SER A 136 -1.75 -1.44 -29.37
N LEU A 137 -2.58 -0.76 -30.14
CA LEU A 137 -3.70 -1.35 -30.88
C LEU A 137 -3.30 -1.56 -32.35
N SER A 138 -3.86 -2.60 -32.98
CA SER A 138 -3.87 -2.68 -34.45
C SER A 138 -4.76 -1.57 -35.03
N VAL A 139 -4.63 -1.31 -36.33
CA VAL A 139 -5.47 -0.33 -37.04
C VAL A 139 -6.96 -0.60 -36.82
N THR A 140 -7.41 -1.82 -37.07
CA THR A 140 -8.81 -2.23 -36.88
C THR A 140 -9.27 -2.04 -35.44
N ALA A 141 -8.46 -2.50 -34.46
CA ALA A 141 -8.81 -2.36 -33.05
C ALA A 141 -8.87 -0.89 -32.59
N ALA A 142 -8.06 -0.01 -33.18
CA ALA A 142 -8.12 1.42 -32.91
C ALA A 142 -9.40 2.05 -33.45
N VAL A 143 -9.81 1.70 -34.68
CA VAL A 143 -11.06 2.19 -35.29
C VAL A 143 -12.27 1.67 -34.51
N ASP A 144 -12.28 0.39 -34.12
CA ASP A 144 -13.34 -0.21 -33.32
C ASP A 144 -13.47 0.49 -31.96
N GLU A 145 -12.35 0.78 -31.29
CA GLU A 145 -12.36 1.48 -30.00
C GLU A 145 -12.87 2.92 -30.13
N LEU A 146 -12.45 3.66 -31.16
CA LEU A 146 -12.96 5.01 -31.41
C LEU A 146 -14.45 5.02 -31.76
N THR A 147 -14.92 4.00 -32.49
CA THR A 147 -16.33 3.81 -32.82
C THR A 147 -17.14 3.48 -31.56
N ARG A 148 -16.64 2.58 -30.72
CA ARG A 148 -17.25 2.21 -29.42
C ARG A 148 -17.36 3.42 -28.49
N LEU A 149 -16.36 4.30 -28.51
CA LEU A 149 -16.34 5.55 -27.75
C LEU A 149 -17.23 6.65 -28.37
N GLY A 150 -17.80 6.43 -29.56
CA GLY A 150 -18.64 7.40 -30.27
C GLY A 150 -17.86 8.60 -30.81
N ILE A 151 -16.55 8.49 -30.98
CA ILE A 151 -15.65 9.60 -31.38
C ILE A 151 -14.89 9.34 -32.68
N ALA A 152 -15.23 8.26 -33.41
CA ALA A 152 -14.64 7.99 -34.73
C ALA A 152 -14.87 9.15 -35.72
N HIS A 153 -16.03 9.81 -35.66
CA HIS A 153 -16.38 10.98 -36.47
C HIS A 153 -16.17 12.31 -35.72
N SER A 154 -15.16 12.39 -34.86
CA SER A 154 -14.80 13.60 -34.12
C SER A 154 -13.49 14.20 -34.62
N ALA A 155 -13.27 15.48 -34.33
CA ALA A 155 -12.02 16.16 -34.63
C ALA A 155 -10.84 15.56 -33.83
N MET A 156 -9.97 14.84 -34.53
CA MET A 156 -8.82 14.12 -33.98
C MET A 156 -7.50 14.72 -34.50
N MET A 157 -6.41 14.32 -33.86
CA MET A 157 -5.06 14.55 -34.34
C MET A 157 -4.24 13.27 -34.30
N ILE A 158 -3.43 13.05 -35.32
CA ILE A 158 -2.54 11.90 -35.49
C ILE A 158 -1.09 12.42 -35.50
N GLN A 159 -0.22 11.77 -34.74
CA GLN A 159 1.19 12.14 -34.61
C GLN A 159 2.06 10.88 -34.70
N PRO A 160 3.29 10.96 -35.23
CA PRO A 160 4.24 9.86 -35.09
C PRO A 160 4.61 9.67 -33.63
N PHE A 161 4.80 8.42 -33.22
CA PHE A 161 5.33 8.14 -31.90
C PHE A 161 6.81 8.52 -31.82
N MET A 162 7.11 9.51 -30.99
CA MET A 162 8.46 10.03 -30.82
C MET A 162 9.26 9.18 -29.82
N SER A 163 9.72 8.00 -30.26
CA SER A 163 10.51 7.08 -29.43
C SER A 163 11.80 7.70 -28.90
N ASN A 164 12.37 8.65 -29.65
CA ASN A 164 13.50 9.48 -29.24
C ASN A 164 13.17 10.38 -28.05
N ILE A 165 11.94 10.88 -27.89
CA ILE A 165 11.55 11.65 -26.68
C ILE A 165 11.59 10.74 -25.44
N ILE A 166 11.23 9.47 -25.54
CA ILE A 166 11.36 8.55 -24.39
C ILE A 166 12.84 8.33 -24.05
N ARG A 167 13.67 8.07 -25.08
CA ARG A 167 15.11 7.89 -24.90
C ARG A 167 15.78 9.17 -24.40
N GLU A 168 15.32 10.33 -24.84
CA GLU A 168 15.90 11.64 -24.56
C GLU A 168 15.32 12.27 -23.31
N VAL A 169 14.12 11.93 -22.85
CA VAL A 169 13.65 12.20 -21.47
C VAL A 169 14.43 11.34 -20.49
N ASN A 170 14.75 10.09 -20.86
CA ASN A 170 15.64 9.24 -20.06
C ASN A 170 17.08 9.78 -20.08
N ARG A 171 17.58 10.29 -21.22
CA ARG A 171 18.88 10.96 -21.34
C ARG A 171 18.92 12.30 -20.63
N HIS A 172 17.91 13.16 -20.77
CA HIS A 172 17.78 14.48 -20.14
C HIS A 172 17.46 14.36 -18.65
N LYS A 173 16.83 13.29 -18.16
CA LYS A 173 16.80 12.99 -16.71
C LYS A 173 18.20 12.69 -16.20
N LYS A 174 19.03 12.00 -16.99
CA LYS A 174 20.46 11.74 -16.71
C LYS A 174 21.30 13.03 -16.81
N GLU A 175 21.09 13.84 -17.85
CA GLU A 175 21.84 15.08 -18.13
C GLU A 175 21.39 16.25 -17.26
N LYS A 176 20.10 16.43 -16.91
CA LYS A 176 19.67 17.40 -15.88
C LYS A 176 20.23 17.04 -14.51
N MET A 177 20.37 15.76 -14.18
CA MET A 177 21.08 15.33 -12.97
C MET A 177 22.55 15.77 -13.01
N THR A 178 23.18 15.66 -14.18
CA THR A 178 24.59 16.02 -14.41
C THR A 178 24.81 17.54 -14.47
N LEU A 179 23.88 18.31 -15.06
CA LEU A 179 23.91 19.77 -15.15
C LEU A 179 23.53 20.46 -13.84
N LEU A 180 22.64 19.89 -13.02
CA LEU A 180 22.40 20.36 -11.64
C LEU A 180 23.61 20.10 -10.72
N LEU A 181 24.38 19.03 -10.97
CA LEU A 181 25.66 18.78 -10.32
C LEU A 181 26.74 19.78 -10.80
N GLN A 182 26.79 20.11 -12.10
CA GLN A 182 27.76 21.08 -12.64
C GLN A 182 27.43 22.55 -12.32
N HIS A 183 26.15 22.95 -12.21
CA HIS A 183 25.78 24.32 -11.82
C HIS A 183 25.98 24.60 -10.32
N ARG A 184 26.07 23.57 -9.46
CA ARG A 184 26.54 23.71 -8.08
C ARG A 184 28.06 23.85 -7.95
N HIS A 185 28.84 23.41 -8.93
CA HIS A 185 30.30 23.55 -8.93
C HIS A 185 30.83 24.88 -9.52
N ARG A 186 30.06 25.61 -10.33
CA ARG A 186 30.50 26.89 -10.94
C ARG A 186 30.28 28.16 -10.11
N ARG A 187 29.74 28.07 -8.88
CA ARG A 187 29.70 29.22 -7.93
C ARG A 187 30.94 29.32 -7.03
N HIS A 188 31.93 28.44 -7.16
CA HIS A 188 33.16 28.45 -6.35
C HIS A 188 34.47 28.61 -7.15
N LEU A 189 34.40 28.94 -8.44
CA LEU A 189 35.58 29.11 -9.30
C LEU A 189 35.69 30.48 -9.98
N PHE A 190 35.07 31.51 -9.39
CA PHE A 190 35.22 32.91 -9.83
C PHE A 190 36.22 33.74 -9.00
N ILE A 191 37.05 33.10 -8.14
CA ILE A 191 38.06 33.79 -7.32
C ILE A 191 39.51 33.37 -7.63
N ILE A 192 39.76 32.35 -8.45
CA ILE A 192 41.14 31.94 -8.78
C ILE A 192 41.25 31.59 -10.26
N SER A 193 41.39 32.61 -11.11
CA SER A 193 42.11 32.56 -12.42
C SER A 193 42.03 33.92 -13.10
N PHE A 194 42.56 34.94 -12.41
CA PHE A 194 43.06 36.16 -13.04
C PHE A 194 44.58 36.10 -12.96
N LEU A 195 45.19 35.20 -13.75
CA LEU A 195 46.60 35.21 -14.16
C LEU A 195 46.89 33.98 -15.03
N VAL A 196 47.42 34.26 -16.23
CA VAL A 196 47.96 33.36 -17.26
C VAL A 196 46.95 32.74 -18.21
N GLY A 197 46.88 33.33 -19.41
CA GLY A 197 46.20 32.79 -20.57
C GLY A 197 47.10 32.01 -21.53
N ILE A 198 46.45 31.56 -22.61
CA ILE A 198 46.99 31.16 -23.92
C ILE A 198 47.69 29.79 -23.97
N CYS A 199 46.99 28.77 -24.49
CA CYS A 199 47.37 28.09 -25.74
C CYS A 199 46.42 26.92 -26.12
N SER A 200 45.76 27.11 -27.26
CA SER A 200 45.60 26.15 -28.38
C SER A 200 44.82 24.85 -28.22
N ILE A 201 43.64 24.92 -28.82
CA ILE A 201 42.89 23.89 -29.55
C ILE A 201 43.84 23.04 -30.42
N THR A 202 44.15 21.79 -30.04
CA THR A 202 44.58 20.69 -30.96
C THR A 202 44.75 19.34 -30.23
N ALA A 203 43.77 18.86 -29.43
CA ALA A 203 43.87 17.51 -28.85
C ALA A 203 42.54 16.74 -28.65
N CYS A 204 41.39 17.27 -29.09
CA CYS A 204 40.09 16.64 -28.79
C CYS A 204 39.61 15.57 -29.81
N ILE A 205 40.44 15.10 -30.74
CA ILE A 205 40.00 14.13 -31.78
C ILE A 205 40.71 12.75 -31.69
N ARG A 206 41.55 12.50 -30.67
CA ARG A 206 42.29 11.22 -30.55
C ARG A 206 42.06 10.41 -29.27
N LEU A 207 41.09 10.76 -28.43
CA LEU A 207 40.78 10.04 -27.18
C LEU A 207 39.37 9.43 -27.15
N TRP A 208 38.73 9.23 -28.32
CA TRP A 208 37.37 8.68 -28.40
C TRP A 208 37.30 7.20 -28.84
N LEU A 209 38.45 6.54 -28.98
CA LEU A 209 38.52 5.10 -29.25
C LEU A 209 39.65 4.51 -28.39
N TYR A 210 39.32 3.50 -27.59
CA TYR A 210 40.14 2.81 -26.58
C TYR A 210 40.26 3.48 -25.19
N GLN A 211 39.32 3.14 -24.29
CA GLN A 211 39.62 2.55 -22.97
C GLN A 211 38.30 2.33 -22.20
N ASP A 212 37.57 1.29 -22.60
CA ASP A 212 36.86 0.46 -21.62
C ASP A 212 37.90 -0.47 -20.98
N ILE A 213 37.72 -0.78 -19.69
CA ILE A 213 38.59 -1.58 -18.80
C ILE A 213 39.71 -0.76 -18.13
N SER A 214 39.36 -0.04 -17.05
CA SER A 214 40.16 0.13 -15.81
C SER A 214 39.71 1.35 -14.99
N LEU A 215 38.50 1.33 -14.42
CA LEU A 215 38.15 2.21 -13.29
C LEU A 215 37.28 1.44 -12.28
N ILE A 216 37.84 0.34 -11.80
CA ILE A 216 37.66 -0.11 -10.41
C ILE A 216 38.84 0.52 -9.66
N GLN A 217 38.58 1.12 -8.50
CA GLN A 217 39.50 1.89 -7.63
C GLN A 217 39.74 3.35 -8.04
N ASN A 218 38.88 4.24 -7.55
CA ASN A 218 39.26 5.26 -6.54
C ASN A 218 38.07 6.20 -6.28
N ASP A 219 37.18 5.81 -5.36
CA ASP A 219 36.31 6.77 -4.66
C ASP A 219 36.74 6.77 -3.19
N ILE A 220 37.64 7.70 -2.88
CA ILE A 220 38.08 8.02 -1.53
C ILE A 220 37.59 9.45 -1.23
N TYR A 221 36.67 9.52 -0.26
CA TYR A 221 36.06 10.69 0.43
C TYR A 221 34.70 11.23 -0.05
N SER A 222 33.63 10.51 0.31
CA SER A 222 32.38 11.05 0.89
C SER A 222 31.65 9.91 1.63
N THR A 223 31.83 9.82 2.95
CA THR A 223 31.34 8.73 3.80
C THR A 223 29.84 8.82 4.11
N THR A 224 29.02 8.15 3.29
CA THR A 224 27.98 7.18 3.72
C THR A 224 27.60 6.32 2.49
N ASN A 225 28.44 5.33 2.14
CA ASN A 225 28.07 4.34 1.14
C ASN A 225 27.24 3.24 1.82
N PHE A 226 25.91 3.36 1.76
CA PHE A 226 25.02 2.29 2.21
C PHE A 226 25.17 1.07 1.29
N PRO A 227 25.30 -0.16 1.83
CA PRO A 227 25.50 -1.35 1.02
C PRO A 227 24.23 -1.72 0.24
N GLN A 228 24.41 -2.32 -0.95
CA GLN A 228 23.28 -2.93 -1.67
C GLN A 228 22.92 -4.25 -0.99
N VAL A 229 21.78 -4.28 -0.30
CA VAL A 229 21.32 -5.46 0.47
C VAL A 229 20.05 -6.12 -0.10
N ARG A 230 19.38 -5.47 -1.06
CA ARG A 230 18.34 -6.13 -1.86
C ARG A 230 18.94 -7.20 -2.76
N ARG A 231 18.18 -8.26 -3.02
CA ARG A 231 18.52 -9.28 -4.04
C ARG A 231 18.80 -8.62 -5.39
N ASN A 232 19.73 -9.21 -6.13
CA ASN A 232 19.98 -8.80 -7.51
C ASN A 232 18.71 -8.93 -8.33
N ILE A 233 18.56 -8.09 -9.35
CA ILE A 233 17.31 -8.02 -10.11
C ILE A 233 16.88 -9.36 -10.71
N THR A 234 17.83 -10.24 -11.05
CA THR A 234 17.61 -11.58 -11.58
C THR A 234 17.20 -12.62 -10.54
N GLU A 235 17.35 -12.31 -9.24
CA GLU A 235 17.05 -13.20 -8.11
C GLU A 235 15.78 -12.77 -7.35
N ARG A 236 15.17 -11.65 -7.75
CA ARG A 236 13.92 -11.16 -7.18
C ARG A 236 12.78 -12.03 -7.67
N ARG A 237 11.95 -12.52 -6.74
CA ARG A 237 10.85 -13.44 -7.07
C ARG A 237 9.73 -12.77 -7.86
N PHE A 238 9.49 -11.47 -7.64
CA PHE A 238 8.53 -10.68 -8.41
C PHE A 238 8.98 -9.23 -8.51
N ILE A 239 8.72 -8.60 -9.66
CA ILE A 239 9.04 -7.19 -9.90
C ILE A 239 7.77 -6.45 -10.32
N SER A 240 7.39 -5.45 -9.51
CA SER A 240 6.34 -4.48 -9.86
C SER A 240 6.96 -3.16 -10.29
N LEU A 241 6.57 -2.66 -11.47
CA LEU A 241 7.05 -1.38 -11.97
C LEU A 241 6.52 -0.20 -11.15
N ALA A 242 5.31 -0.33 -10.60
CA ALA A 242 4.73 0.68 -9.72
C ALA A 242 5.50 0.77 -8.40
N VAL A 243 5.88 -0.36 -7.81
CA VAL A 243 6.70 -0.42 -6.59
C VAL A 243 8.08 0.18 -6.83
N GLU A 244 8.79 -0.21 -7.90
CA GLU A 244 10.11 0.37 -8.21
C GLU A 244 10.02 1.88 -8.48
N SER A 245 8.95 2.34 -9.14
CA SER A 245 8.72 3.77 -9.38
C SER A 245 8.53 4.54 -8.06
N LEU A 246 7.75 4.00 -7.13
CA LEU A 246 7.54 4.60 -5.81
C LEU A 246 8.85 4.65 -5.00
N ILE A 247 9.66 3.59 -5.03
CA ILE A 247 10.98 3.56 -4.38
C ILE A 247 11.88 4.67 -4.92
N GLN A 248 11.96 4.82 -6.24
CA GLN A 248 12.75 5.89 -6.85
C GLN A 248 12.23 7.27 -6.53
N GLU A 249 10.91 7.45 -6.42
CA GLU A 249 10.29 8.70 -6.00
C GLU A 249 10.70 9.06 -4.57
N ILE A 250 10.51 8.14 -3.62
CA ILE A 250 10.79 8.37 -2.21
C ILE A 250 12.29 8.63 -1.99
N LYS A 251 13.18 7.82 -2.59
CA LYS A 251 14.63 8.01 -2.49
C LYS A 251 15.12 9.38 -2.97
N ARG A 252 14.51 9.91 -4.03
CA ARG A 252 14.87 11.23 -4.59
C ARG A 252 14.40 12.36 -3.69
N ASN A 253 13.29 12.17 -2.99
CA ASN A 253 12.58 13.23 -2.31
C ASN A 253 12.83 13.30 -0.79
N ILE A 254 13.32 12.24 -0.15
CA ILE A 254 13.73 12.25 1.26
C ILE A 254 15.20 12.69 1.41
N ARG A 255 15.46 13.60 2.36
CA ARG A 255 16.80 14.09 2.67
C ARG A 255 17.62 13.10 3.47
N ASN A 256 17.03 12.46 4.48
CA ASN A 256 17.71 11.41 5.25
C ASN A 256 17.99 10.20 4.35
N LYS A 257 19.28 9.98 4.06
CA LYS A 257 19.73 8.94 3.13
C LYS A 257 19.63 7.54 3.69
N GLU A 258 19.73 7.39 5.00
CA GLU A 258 19.57 6.09 5.68
C GLU A 258 18.13 5.62 5.65
N LEU A 259 17.16 6.49 5.99
CA LEU A 259 15.74 6.16 5.89
C LEU A 259 15.32 5.85 4.45
N ALA A 260 15.85 6.59 3.47
CA ALA A 260 15.62 6.29 2.07
C ALA A 260 16.18 4.92 1.65
N TRP A 261 17.35 4.54 2.17
CA TRP A 261 17.97 3.23 1.96
C TRP A 261 17.18 2.11 2.66
N LEU A 262 16.80 2.29 3.93
CA LEU A 262 15.94 1.35 4.66
C LEU A 262 14.61 1.14 3.96
N PHE A 263 13.97 2.21 3.47
CA PHE A 263 12.73 2.12 2.70
C PHE A 263 12.92 1.30 1.42
N GLU A 264 13.99 1.56 0.66
CA GLU A 264 14.31 0.79 -0.54
C GLU A 264 14.49 -0.69 -0.26
N ASN A 265 15.10 -1.05 0.87
CA ASN A 265 15.32 -2.44 1.24
C ASN A 265 14.03 -3.11 1.74
N CYS A 266 13.32 -2.44 2.65
CA CYS A 266 12.19 -3.01 3.39
C CYS A 266 10.91 -3.06 2.56
N PHE A 267 10.54 -1.95 1.89
CA PHE A 267 9.25 -1.84 1.21
C PHE A 267 9.03 -2.92 0.14
N PRO A 268 9.98 -3.31 -0.71
CA PRO A 268 9.79 -4.38 -1.69
C PRO A 268 10.21 -5.77 -1.18
N ASN A 269 10.64 -5.93 0.08
CA ASN A 269 11.25 -7.17 0.57
C ASN A 269 10.36 -8.41 0.35
N THR A 270 9.05 -8.27 0.56
CA THR A 270 8.06 -9.32 0.27
C THR A 270 8.12 -9.74 -1.21
N LEU A 271 8.05 -8.79 -2.15
CA LEU A 271 8.08 -9.10 -3.59
C LEU A 271 9.44 -9.67 -4.03
N ASP A 272 10.52 -9.14 -3.47
CA ASP A 272 11.88 -9.57 -3.80
C ASP A 272 12.14 -11.02 -3.34
N THR A 273 11.56 -11.43 -2.20
CA THR A 273 12.07 -12.61 -1.48
C THR A 273 11.05 -13.68 -1.13
N THR A 274 9.76 -13.36 -0.94
CA THR A 274 8.80 -14.29 -0.32
C THR A 274 7.68 -14.79 -1.24
N VAL A 275 7.38 -14.07 -2.31
CA VAL A 275 6.25 -14.43 -3.20
C VAL A 275 6.63 -15.52 -4.18
N GLU A 276 5.76 -16.48 -4.43
CA GLU A 276 5.80 -17.37 -5.59
C GLU A 276 4.49 -17.21 -6.35
N PHE A 277 4.58 -16.57 -7.51
CA PHE A 277 3.43 -16.25 -8.33
C PHE A 277 3.38 -17.14 -9.56
N ASP A 278 2.27 -17.86 -9.71
CA ASP A 278 2.00 -18.74 -10.83
C ASP A 278 0.63 -18.39 -11.45
N ILE A 279 0.48 -18.55 -12.77
CA ILE A 279 -0.83 -18.56 -13.43
C ILE A 279 -1.18 -20.02 -13.74
N LYS A 280 -2.15 -20.58 -13.02
CA LYS A 280 -2.62 -21.95 -13.22
C LYS A 280 -3.64 -22.02 -14.35
N GLY A 281 -3.50 -23.05 -15.18
CA GLY A 281 -4.43 -23.37 -16.28
C GLY A 281 -4.40 -22.34 -17.41
N ALA A 282 -3.70 -22.66 -18.51
CA ALA A 282 -3.58 -21.77 -19.68
C ALA A 282 -4.93 -21.33 -20.29
N ALA A 283 -6.01 -22.07 -20.01
CA ALA A 283 -7.37 -21.76 -20.47
C ALA A 283 -8.20 -20.89 -19.50
N GLN A 284 -7.80 -20.78 -18.22
CA GLN A 284 -8.60 -20.13 -17.16
C GLN A 284 -7.90 -18.91 -16.54
N ASN A 285 -6.60 -18.74 -16.78
CA ASN A 285 -5.81 -17.59 -16.30
C ASN A 285 -5.97 -17.35 -14.78
N HIS A 286 -6.00 -18.43 -13.98
CA HIS A 286 -6.26 -18.40 -12.55
C HIS A 286 -4.95 -18.05 -11.80
N PRO A 287 -4.83 -16.88 -11.17
CA PRO A 287 -3.62 -16.52 -10.44
C PRO A 287 -3.54 -17.29 -9.11
N ASP A 288 -2.33 -17.69 -8.74
CA ASP A 288 -2.04 -18.34 -7.47
C ASP A 288 -0.74 -17.76 -6.92
N THR A 289 -0.81 -17.15 -5.74
CA THR A 289 0.36 -16.54 -5.10
C THR A 289 0.54 -17.12 -3.72
N TYR A 290 1.65 -17.85 -3.55
CA TYR A 290 2.10 -18.33 -2.26
C TYR A 290 3.07 -17.32 -1.64
N VAL A 291 2.86 -16.93 -0.38
CA VAL A 291 3.67 -15.91 0.29
C VAL A 291 4.20 -16.45 1.61
N ILE A 292 5.51 -16.70 1.68
CA ILE A 292 6.16 -17.13 2.93
C ILE A 292 6.42 -15.93 3.86
N THR A 293 6.60 -16.20 5.16
CA THR A 293 6.86 -15.13 6.15
C THR A 293 8.27 -14.54 6.05
N GLY A 294 9.19 -15.33 5.48
CA GLY A 294 10.60 -15.00 5.35
C GLY A 294 11.43 -16.25 5.56
N ASP A 295 12.16 -16.29 6.67
CA ASP A 295 13.00 -17.42 7.08
C ASP A 295 12.25 -18.74 7.37
N ILE A 296 10.91 -18.72 7.42
CA ILE A 296 10.08 -19.93 7.57
C ILE A 296 9.32 -20.19 6.26
N ASP A 297 9.49 -21.39 5.69
CA ASP A 297 8.84 -21.86 4.46
C ASP A 297 7.38 -22.31 4.73
N ALA A 298 6.57 -21.35 5.18
CA ALA A 298 5.13 -21.50 5.32
C ALA A 298 4.41 -20.16 5.17
N MET A 299 3.15 -20.20 4.74
CA MET A 299 2.29 -19.04 4.54
C MET A 299 1.32 -18.93 5.71
N TRP A 300 1.54 -17.93 6.56
CA TRP A 300 0.56 -17.52 7.57
C TRP A 300 -0.52 -16.67 6.92
N LEU A 301 -1.78 -16.90 7.28
CA LEU A 301 -2.89 -16.07 6.80
C LEU A 301 -2.68 -14.60 7.20
N ARG A 302 -2.28 -14.36 8.46
CA ARG A 302 -1.88 -13.04 8.98
C ARG A 302 -0.75 -12.40 8.18
N ASP A 303 0.42 -13.04 8.16
CA ASP A 303 1.64 -12.47 7.58
C ASP A 303 1.45 -12.17 6.11
N SER A 304 0.91 -13.11 5.33
CA SER A 304 0.66 -12.93 3.90
C SER A 304 -0.27 -11.75 3.60
N SER A 305 -1.31 -11.55 4.41
CA SER A 305 -2.20 -10.39 4.27
C SER A 305 -1.48 -9.09 4.63
N ALA A 306 -0.77 -9.06 5.75
CA ALA A 306 -0.07 -7.87 6.22
C ALA A 306 1.13 -7.48 5.32
N GLN A 307 1.84 -8.47 4.77
CA GLN A 307 2.95 -8.28 3.84
C GLN A 307 2.52 -7.61 2.54
N ILE A 308 1.31 -7.93 2.06
CA ILE A 308 0.80 -7.50 0.76
C ILE A 308 -0.04 -6.23 0.84
N HIS A 309 -0.68 -5.97 1.99
CA HIS A 309 -1.57 -4.82 2.20
C HIS A 309 -1.00 -3.47 1.71
N PRO A 310 0.28 -3.12 1.97
CA PRO A 310 0.84 -1.84 1.53
C PRO A 310 0.94 -1.68 0.01
N TYR A 311 0.83 -2.75 -0.79
CA TYR A 311 0.90 -2.67 -2.25
C TYR A 311 -0.46 -2.44 -2.92
N LEU A 312 -1.57 -2.61 -2.20
CA LEU A 312 -2.92 -2.50 -2.76
C LEU A 312 -3.14 -1.18 -3.53
N PRO A 313 -2.74 0.01 -3.01
CA PRO A 313 -2.97 1.27 -3.73
C PRO A 313 -2.17 1.42 -5.03
N LEU A 314 -1.20 0.54 -5.27
CA LEU A 314 -0.36 0.53 -6.47
C LEU A 314 -0.93 -0.37 -7.59
N MET A 315 -1.92 -1.22 -7.31
CA MET A 315 -2.55 -2.12 -8.28
C MET A 315 -3.10 -1.39 -9.50
N LYS A 316 -3.67 -0.19 -9.31
CA LYS A 316 -4.21 0.64 -10.39
C LYS A 316 -3.18 1.07 -11.44
N TYR A 317 -1.89 0.99 -11.08
CA TYR A 317 -0.78 1.32 -11.98
C TYR A 317 -0.07 0.08 -12.53
N ASP A 318 -0.34 -1.11 -12.00
CA ASP A 318 0.36 -2.34 -12.34
C ASP A 318 -0.58 -3.56 -12.31
N LYS A 319 -1.00 -4.00 -13.51
CA LYS A 319 -1.88 -5.16 -13.69
C LYS A 319 -1.25 -6.45 -13.16
N LYS A 320 0.07 -6.62 -13.28
CA LYS A 320 0.73 -7.85 -12.77
C LYS A 320 0.68 -7.88 -11.25
N LEU A 321 0.88 -6.72 -10.61
CA LEU A 321 0.74 -6.59 -9.16
C LEU A 321 -0.70 -6.91 -8.72
N ARG A 322 -1.72 -6.41 -9.45
CA ARG A 322 -3.12 -6.79 -9.20
C ARG A 322 -3.32 -8.30 -9.27
N GLN A 323 -2.85 -8.96 -10.34
CA GLN A 323 -2.97 -10.42 -10.48
C GLN A 323 -2.23 -11.18 -9.37
N LEU A 324 -1.07 -10.70 -8.93
CA LEU A 324 -0.38 -11.29 -7.79
C LEU A 324 -1.25 -11.24 -6.53
N ILE A 325 -1.90 -10.11 -6.25
CA ILE A 325 -2.75 -9.94 -5.07
C ILE A 325 -4.04 -10.77 -5.16
N GLU A 326 -4.67 -10.83 -6.34
CA GLU A 326 -5.78 -11.75 -6.62
C GLU A 326 -5.36 -13.20 -6.34
N GLY A 327 -4.15 -13.58 -6.74
CA GLY A 327 -3.59 -14.91 -6.44
C GLY A 327 -3.35 -15.17 -4.96
N VAL A 328 -3.05 -14.15 -4.15
CA VAL A 328 -2.93 -14.28 -2.69
C VAL A 328 -4.30 -14.59 -2.08
N LEU A 329 -5.35 -13.84 -2.49
CA LEU A 329 -6.72 -14.07 -2.02
C LEU A 329 -7.18 -15.50 -2.32
N LEU A 330 -6.98 -15.96 -3.55
CA LEU A 330 -7.39 -17.30 -3.99
C LEU A 330 -6.61 -18.39 -3.26
N ARG A 331 -5.30 -18.18 -3.02
CA ARG A 331 -4.51 -19.08 -2.18
C ARG A 331 -5.04 -19.12 -0.74
N GLN A 332 -5.38 -17.99 -0.14
CA GLN A 332 -5.95 -17.93 1.21
C GLN A 332 -7.33 -18.62 1.28
N PHE A 333 -8.14 -18.56 0.22
CA PHE A 333 -9.40 -19.31 0.13
C PHE A 333 -9.15 -20.82 0.18
N ILE A 334 -8.15 -21.31 -0.56
CA ILE A 334 -7.73 -22.71 -0.52
C ILE A 334 -7.29 -23.11 0.89
N CYS A 335 -6.51 -22.25 1.56
CA CYS A 335 -6.00 -22.49 2.92
C CYS A 335 -7.16 -22.63 3.93
N ILE A 336 -8.08 -21.67 3.97
CA ILE A 336 -9.25 -21.69 4.88
C ILE A 336 -10.17 -22.88 4.56
N GLN A 337 -10.40 -23.18 3.28
CA GLN A 337 -11.21 -24.32 2.90
C GLN A 337 -10.57 -25.66 3.24
N ARG A 338 -9.24 -25.71 3.36
CA ARG A 338 -8.51 -26.90 3.82
C ARG A 338 -8.66 -27.05 5.33
N ASP A 339 -8.38 -26.00 6.09
CA ASP A 339 -8.53 -25.99 7.55
C ASP A 339 -8.69 -24.56 8.07
N PRO A 340 -9.89 -24.16 8.56
CA PRO A 340 -10.12 -22.81 9.06
C PRO A 340 -9.53 -22.55 10.45
N TYR A 341 -9.07 -23.60 11.14
CA TYR A 341 -8.41 -23.49 12.44
C TYR A 341 -6.89 -23.37 12.33
N ALA A 342 -6.33 -23.50 11.12
CA ALA A 342 -4.91 -23.37 10.89
C ALA A 342 -4.49 -21.92 10.68
N ASN A 343 -3.41 -21.52 11.34
CA ASN A 343 -2.72 -20.24 11.12
C ASN A 343 -1.80 -20.30 9.89
N ALA A 344 -1.18 -21.45 9.61
CA ALA A 344 -0.09 -21.57 8.61
C ALA A 344 -0.25 -22.76 7.64
N HIS A 345 0.12 -22.55 6.37
CA HIS A 345 -0.05 -23.54 5.29
C HIS A 345 1.17 -23.67 4.37
N TYR A 346 1.34 -24.85 3.79
CA TYR A 346 2.33 -25.12 2.74
C TYR A 346 1.77 -24.79 1.34
N LYS A 347 2.68 -24.55 0.38
CA LYS A 347 2.31 -24.45 -1.05
C LYS A 347 1.75 -25.77 -1.57
N ASP A 348 2.44 -26.86 -1.24
CA ASP A 348 2.02 -28.22 -1.57
C ASP A 348 0.93 -28.69 -0.59
N LEU A 349 -0.26 -28.92 -1.13
CA LEU A 349 -1.45 -29.33 -0.37
C LEU A 349 -1.41 -30.78 0.11
N HIS A 350 -0.39 -31.54 -0.26
CA HIS A 350 -0.14 -32.91 0.19
C HIS A 350 1.05 -33.04 1.13
N ARG A 351 1.79 -31.94 1.37
CA ARG A 351 2.94 -31.96 2.28
C ARG A 351 2.50 -32.25 3.70
N ILE A 352 3.17 -33.20 4.33
CA ILE A 352 2.97 -33.53 5.75
C ILE A 352 3.84 -32.62 6.60
N SER A 353 3.24 -31.94 7.57
CA SER A 353 3.97 -31.09 8.52
C SER A 353 4.79 -31.91 9.51
N GLU A 354 5.97 -31.39 9.86
CA GLU A 354 6.76 -31.90 10.97
C GLU A 354 6.02 -31.81 12.32
N TRP A 355 5.10 -30.84 12.45
CA TRP A 355 4.28 -30.65 13.65
C TRP A 355 3.24 -31.75 13.84
N LYS A 356 2.91 -32.54 12.79
CA LYS A 356 1.97 -33.68 12.89
C LYS A 356 2.38 -34.71 13.95
N TYR A 357 3.66 -34.80 14.28
CA TYR A 357 4.20 -35.75 15.24
C TYR A 357 4.43 -35.15 16.65
N LYS A 358 4.23 -33.83 16.81
CA LYS A 358 4.47 -33.09 18.07
C LYS A 358 3.20 -32.43 18.62
N ASP A 359 2.26 -32.13 17.74
CA ASP A 359 1.00 -31.46 18.06
C ASP A 359 -0.13 -32.49 18.09
N GLU A 360 -0.76 -32.65 19.25
CA GLU A 360 -1.96 -33.43 19.45
C GLU A 360 -3.18 -32.61 18.99
N THR A 361 -3.44 -32.67 17.69
CA THR A 361 -4.59 -32.03 17.02
C THR A 361 -4.90 -32.77 15.72
N GLU A 362 -6.07 -32.52 15.11
CA GLU A 362 -6.42 -33.02 13.77
C GLU A 362 -5.57 -32.33 12.68
N MET A 363 -4.31 -32.72 12.54
CA MET A 363 -3.38 -32.14 11.56
C MET A 363 -3.65 -32.69 10.15
N ARG A 364 -4.02 -31.81 9.23
CA ARG A 364 -4.31 -32.14 7.81
C ARG A 364 -3.09 -31.92 6.93
N ASP A 365 -2.97 -32.70 5.86
CA ASP A 365 -1.91 -32.49 4.86
C ASP A 365 -2.08 -31.12 4.17
N GLY A 366 -0.96 -30.46 3.88
CA GLY A 366 -0.90 -29.08 3.39
C GLY A 366 -1.02 -28.00 4.47
N VAL A 367 -1.38 -28.35 5.71
CA VAL A 367 -1.27 -27.45 6.86
C VAL A 367 0.16 -27.49 7.38
N HIS A 368 0.78 -26.32 7.60
CA HIS A 368 2.08 -26.22 8.26
C HIS A 368 1.87 -26.29 9.77
N GLU A 369 1.16 -25.33 10.36
CA GLU A 369 0.85 -25.29 11.79
C GLU A 369 -0.65 -25.04 11.96
N ARG A 370 -1.22 -25.62 13.03
CA ARG A 370 -2.66 -25.59 13.28
C ARG A 370 -3.02 -24.94 14.60
N LYS A 371 -2.46 -23.75 14.85
CA LYS A 371 -2.80 -22.93 16.01
C LYS A 371 -4.00 -22.05 15.67
N TRP A 372 -5.08 -22.23 16.43
CA TRP A 372 -6.30 -21.45 16.23
C TRP A 372 -6.14 -20.03 16.76
N GLU A 373 -6.13 -19.09 15.81
CA GLU A 373 -5.94 -17.66 15.99
C GLU A 373 -7.08 -16.93 15.28
N LEU A 374 -7.93 -16.25 16.05
CA LEU A 374 -9.08 -15.54 15.48
C LEU A 374 -8.66 -14.51 14.41
N ASP A 375 -7.51 -13.87 14.58
CA ASP A 375 -7.02 -12.86 13.65
C ASP A 375 -6.65 -13.43 12.28
N SER A 376 -6.30 -14.73 12.19
CA SER A 376 -5.99 -15.39 10.91
C SER A 376 -7.14 -15.23 9.91
N LEU A 377 -8.38 -15.42 10.36
CA LEU A 377 -9.56 -15.19 9.52
C LEU A 377 -9.84 -13.70 9.30
N CYS A 378 -9.60 -12.86 10.31
CA CYS A 378 -9.84 -11.42 10.23
C CYS A 378 -8.92 -10.72 9.22
N TYR A 379 -7.66 -11.15 9.11
CA TYR A 379 -6.69 -10.64 8.15
C TYR A 379 -7.08 -10.96 6.70
N VAL A 380 -7.69 -12.11 6.45
CA VAL A 380 -8.21 -12.46 5.12
C VAL A 380 -9.42 -11.60 4.78
N LEU A 381 -10.36 -11.42 5.72
CA LEU A 381 -11.52 -10.53 5.52
C LEU A 381 -11.11 -9.08 5.27
N ARG A 382 -10.10 -8.58 6.00
CA ARG A 382 -9.52 -7.24 5.78
C ARG A 382 -8.93 -7.14 4.37
N LEU A 383 -8.13 -8.12 3.93
CA LEU A 383 -7.51 -8.09 2.60
C LEU A 383 -8.55 -8.15 1.48
N ILE A 384 -9.58 -9.01 1.61
CA ILE A 384 -10.72 -9.09 0.70
C ILE A 384 -11.36 -7.70 0.51
N TYR A 385 -11.69 -7.02 1.61
CA TYR A 385 -12.37 -5.73 1.55
C TYR A 385 -11.45 -4.63 1.01
N SER A 386 -10.21 -4.53 1.50
CA SER A 386 -9.26 -3.53 1.00
C SER A 386 -8.93 -3.73 -0.49
N TYR A 387 -8.90 -4.96 -0.99
CA TYR A 387 -8.80 -5.23 -2.42
C TYR A 387 -10.00 -4.65 -3.18
N TRP A 388 -11.22 -4.92 -2.72
CA TRP A 388 -12.46 -4.41 -3.33
C TRP A 388 -12.49 -2.88 -3.39
N GLU A 389 -12.10 -2.20 -2.30
CA GLU A 389 -12.00 -0.73 -2.27
C GLU A 389 -11.00 -0.21 -3.31
N GLU A 390 -9.80 -0.81 -3.39
CA GLU A 390 -8.72 -0.33 -4.26
C GLU A 390 -8.95 -0.61 -5.76
N VAL A 391 -9.82 -1.57 -6.09
CA VAL A 391 -10.33 -1.75 -7.46
C VAL A 391 -11.56 -0.89 -7.76
N ASN A 392 -11.82 0.14 -6.94
CA ASN A 392 -12.97 1.06 -7.05
C ASN A 392 -14.32 0.34 -7.00
N HIS A 393 -14.46 -0.59 -6.07
CA HIS A 393 -15.66 -1.38 -5.83
C HIS A 393 -16.09 -2.30 -7.00
N ASP A 394 -15.18 -2.56 -7.95
CA ASP A 394 -15.40 -3.53 -9.02
C ASP A 394 -15.64 -4.94 -8.46
N LEU A 395 -16.75 -5.56 -8.89
CA LEU A 395 -17.20 -6.88 -8.43
C LEU A 395 -16.74 -8.04 -9.33
N THR A 396 -16.05 -7.78 -10.45
CA THR A 396 -15.65 -8.82 -11.41
C THR A 396 -14.91 -9.98 -10.73
N PHE A 397 -13.94 -9.70 -9.86
CA PHE A 397 -13.22 -10.77 -9.12
C PHE A 397 -14.16 -11.66 -8.30
N PHE A 398 -15.12 -11.06 -7.59
CA PHE A 398 -16.06 -11.83 -6.77
C PHE A 398 -17.07 -12.61 -7.60
N HIS A 399 -17.39 -12.16 -8.81
CA HIS A 399 -18.22 -12.90 -9.75
C HIS A 399 -17.46 -14.06 -10.41
N ASP A 400 -16.21 -13.82 -10.81
CA ASP A 400 -15.35 -14.83 -11.45
C ASP A 400 -15.03 -15.99 -10.50
N TYR A 401 -14.81 -15.70 -9.20
CA TYR A 401 -14.47 -16.68 -8.16
C TYR A 401 -15.59 -16.85 -7.12
N LYS A 402 -16.84 -16.76 -7.59
CA LYS A 402 -18.03 -16.74 -6.74
C LYS A 402 -18.10 -17.95 -5.79
N GLU A 403 -17.90 -19.16 -6.29
CA GLU A 403 -18.10 -20.36 -5.48
C GLU A 403 -16.99 -20.55 -4.43
N GLU A 404 -15.74 -20.25 -4.79
CA GLU A 404 -14.60 -20.25 -3.89
C GLU A 404 -14.79 -19.22 -2.77
N PHE A 405 -15.20 -18.00 -3.13
CA PHE A 405 -15.46 -16.94 -2.16
C PHE A 405 -16.62 -17.33 -1.23
N LYS A 406 -17.77 -17.74 -1.77
CA LYS A 406 -18.95 -18.14 -0.97
C LYS A 406 -18.64 -19.28 -0.01
N LYS A 407 -17.93 -20.31 -0.47
CA LYS A 407 -17.53 -21.44 0.38
C LYS A 407 -16.61 -20.98 1.51
N THR A 408 -15.65 -20.11 1.20
CA THR A 408 -14.73 -19.54 2.20
C THR A 408 -15.49 -18.75 3.27
N ILE A 409 -16.40 -17.85 2.86
CA ILE A 409 -17.20 -17.06 3.81
C ILE A 409 -18.08 -17.96 4.69
N ARG A 410 -18.74 -19.00 4.14
CA ARG A 410 -19.49 -19.98 4.95
C ARG A 410 -18.64 -20.61 6.04
N ILE A 411 -17.44 -21.05 5.68
CA ILE A 411 -16.51 -21.71 6.60
C ILE A 411 -16.05 -20.73 7.70
N ILE A 412 -15.71 -19.49 7.35
CA ILE A 412 -15.32 -18.46 8.33
C ILE A 412 -16.45 -18.24 9.34
N LEU A 413 -17.67 -17.98 8.87
CA LEU A 413 -18.82 -17.70 9.72
C LEU A 413 -19.18 -18.89 10.62
N GLN A 414 -19.13 -20.11 10.08
CA GLN A 414 -19.35 -21.33 10.85
C GLN A 414 -18.28 -21.50 11.95
N THR A 415 -17.01 -21.27 11.63
CA THR A 415 -15.89 -21.38 12.58
C THR A 415 -16.02 -20.36 13.71
N MET A 416 -16.31 -19.09 13.39
CA MET A 416 -16.52 -18.04 14.39
C MET A 416 -17.71 -18.35 15.30
N LYS A 417 -18.84 -18.83 14.76
CA LYS A 417 -20.01 -19.24 15.55
C LYS A 417 -19.73 -20.43 16.44
N GLU A 418 -19.04 -21.44 15.93
CA GLU A 418 -18.63 -22.61 16.72
C GLU A 418 -17.78 -22.18 17.92
N GLN A 419 -16.85 -21.25 17.70
CA GLN A 419 -16.00 -20.71 18.76
C GLN A 419 -16.69 -19.68 19.66
N GLN A 420 -17.95 -19.30 19.44
CA GLN A 420 -18.76 -18.67 20.50
C GLN A 420 -19.11 -19.68 21.61
N ARG A 421 -18.96 -20.98 21.36
CA ARG A 421 -19.08 -22.08 22.34
C ARG A 421 -20.42 -22.19 23.06
N TYR A 422 -21.49 -21.60 22.51
CA TYR A 422 -22.83 -21.73 23.06
C TYR A 422 -23.33 -23.18 23.13
N ASN A 423 -22.84 -24.05 22.24
CA ASN A 423 -23.23 -25.46 22.14
C ASN A 423 -22.16 -26.43 22.66
N GLY A 424 -21.22 -25.95 23.49
CA GLY A 424 -20.12 -26.76 24.06
C GLY A 424 -18.73 -26.29 23.61
N SER A 425 -17.72 -27.12 23.82
CA SER A 425 -16.30 -26.76 23.60
C SER A 425 -15.89 -26.53 22.14
N GLY A 426 -16.75 -26.90 21.17
CA GLY A 426 -16.38 -26.96 19.76
C GLY A 426 -15.51 -28.18 19.42
N SER A 427 -15.19 -28.32 18.13
CA SER A 427 -14.41 -29.41 17.54
C SER A 427 -12.90 -29.19 17.59
N TYR A 428 -12.44 -27.95 17.74
CA TYR A 428 -11.02 -27.64 17.81
C TYR A 428 -10.42 -28.05 19.17
N THR A 429 -9.32 -28.79 19.11
CA THR A 429 -8.48 -29.14 20.26
C THR A 429 -7.03 -29.05 19.83
N TYR A 430 -6.15 -28.72 20.78
CA TYR A 430 -4.73 -28.63 20.55
C TYR A 430 -3.97 -28.88 21.85
N GLN A 431 -2.92 -29.69 21.78
CA GLN A 431 -1.92 -29.79 22.84
C GLN A 431 -0.55 -30.02 22.18
N ARG A 432 0.51 -29.47 22.77
CA ARG A 432 1.90 -29.77 22.40
C ARG A 432 2.61 -30.31 23.63
N GLU A 433 3.41 -31.36 23.47
CA GLU A 433 4.17 -31.94 24.57
C GLU A 433 5.08 -30.88 25.22
N GLY A 434 5.04 -30.78 26.56
CA GLY A 434 5.82 -29.81 27.33
C GLY A 434 5.31 -28.36 27.30
N ALA A 435 4.23 -28.06 26.58
CA ALA A 435 3.58 -26.74 26.62
C ALA A 435 2.65 -26.59 27.84
N PRO A 436 2.36 -25.35 28.30
CA PRO A 436 1.36 -25.10 29.34
C PRO A 436 0.01 -25.76 28.99
N PRO A 437 -0.78 -26.15 30.01
CA PRO A 437 -2.08 -26.76 29.78
C PRO A 437 -3.00 -25.80 29.02
N ASP A 438 -3.78 -26.38 28.12
CA ASP A 438 -4.77 -25.71 27.28
C ASP A 438 -5.60 -24.66 28.05
N PRO A 439 -5.85 -23.46 27.48
CA PRO A 439 -6.67 -22.43 28.12
C PRO A 439 -8.09 -22.89 28.47
N ARG A 440 -8.58 -24.02 27.94
CA ARG A 440 -9.78 -24.74 28.44
C ARG A 440 -9.71 -25.02 29.95
N GLY A 441 -8.51 -25.12 30.53
CA GLY A 441 -8.28 -25.27 31.97
C GLY A 441 -8.67 -24.04 32.78
N HIS A 442 -8.80 -22.87 32.15
CA HIS A 442 -9.35 -21.68 32.78
C HIS A 442 -10.87 -21.65 32.60
N HIS A 443 -11.61 -21.48 33.70
CA HIS A 443 -13.06 -21.35 33.67
C HIS A 443 -13.45 -20.16 32.77
N ALA A 444 -14.00 -20.44 31.58
CA ALA A 444 -14.53 -19.43 30.67
C ALA A 444 -16.02 -19.68 30.39
N LYS A 445 -16.80 -18.61 30.22
CA LYS A 445 -18.24 -18.71 29.92
C LYS A 445 -18.58 -18.12 28.54
N PRO A 446 -19.31 -18.86 27.69
CA PRO A 446 -19.89 -18.32 26.45
C PRO A 446 -20.72 -17.06 26.72
N ASN A 447 -20.33 -15.94 26.11
CA ASN A 447 -20.96 -14.63 26.31
C ASN A 447 -21.13 -13.84 24.99
N GLY A 448 -20.87 -14.47 23.84
CA GLY A 448 -20.93 -13.85 22.52
C GLY A 448 -19.58 -13.47 21.93
N LEU A 449 -18.52 -13.40 22.74
CA LEU A 449 -17.15 -13.33 22.25
C LEU A 449 -16.72 -14.65 21.60
N ILE A 450 -15.75 -14.57 20.69
CA ILE A 450 -15.23 -15.71 19.93
C ILE A 450 -13.97 -16.22 20.61
N TYR A 451 -13.98 -17.47 21.04
CA TYR A 451 -12.85 -18.13 21.69
C TYR A 451 -11.66 -18.23 20.73
N SER A 452 -10.45 -17.92 21.19
CA SER A 452 -9.18 -18.13 20.49
C SER A 452 -8.21 -18.85 21.41
N TYR A 453 -7.29 -19.65 20.85
CA TYR A 453 -6.32 -20.40 21.65
C TYR A 453 -4.98 -19.69 21.71
N PHE A 454 -4.60 -19.12 20.57
CA PHE A 454 -3.32 -18.49 20.39
C PHE A 454 -3.50 -17.02 20.05
N ARG A 455 -2.49 -16.25 20.45
CA ARG A 455 -2.31 -14.84 20.10
C ARG A 455 -1.73 -14.75 18.68
N PRO A 456 -1.70 -13.55 18.08
CA PRO A 456 -0.98 -13.31 16.82
C PRO A 456 0.55 -13.54 16.91
N SER A 457 1.09 -13.73 18.13
CA SER A 457 2.48 -14.16 18.37
C SER A 457 2.69 -15.67 18.27
N ASP A 458 1.64 -16.43 17.92
CA ASP A 458 1.59 -17.89 17.97
C ASP A 458 1.78 -18.48 19.39
N ASP A 459 1.72 -17.65 20.44
CA ASP A 459 1.76 -18.04 21.85
C ASP A 459 0.38 -18.40 22.38
N LEU A 460 0.32 -19.36 23.31
CA LEU A 460 -0.91 -19.73 23.98
C LEU A 460 -1.44 -18.57 24.84
N GLN A 461 -2.74 -18.29 24.71
CA GLN A 461 -3.40 -17.27 25.51
C GLN A 461 -3.52 -17.69 26.98
N THR A 462 -3.52 -16.72 27.89
CA THR A 462 -3.84 -16.98 29.31
C THR A 462 -5.35 -17.14 29.48
N TYR A 463 -6.13 -16.22 28.91
CA TYR A 463 -7.58 -16.34 28.84
C TYR A 463 -8.06 -16.31 27.39
N PRO A 464 -9.17 -17.00 27.06
CA PRO A 464 -9.49 -17.32 25.68
C PRO A 464 -10.08 -16.19 24.85
N TYR A 465 -10.54 -15.10 25.48
CA TYR A 465 -11.06 -13.94 24.76
C TYR A 465 -10.00 -12.85 24.69
N LEU A 466 -9.17 -12.90 23.65
CA LEU A 466 -8.20 -11.87 23.32
C LEU A 466 -8.90 -10.63 22.74
N ILE A 467 -8.97 -9.57 23.53
CA ILE A 467 -9.76 -8.36 23.24
C ILE A 467 -9.36 -7.66 21.93
N PRO A 468 -8.06 -7.48 21.60
CA PRO A 468 -7.67 -6.95 20.29
C PRO A 468 -8.26 -7.72 19.11
N SER A 469 -8.23 -9.06 19.16
CA SER A 469 -8.79 -9.90 18.10
C SER A 469 -10.32 -9.86 18.07
N GLN A 470 -11.00 -9.62 19.20
CA GLN A 470 -12.46 -9.43 19.21
C GLN A 470 -12.87 -8.14 18.49
N PHE A 471 -12.17 -7.03 18.74
CA PHE A 471 -12.39 -5.77 18.01
C PHE A 471 -12.11 -5.95 16.51
N PHE A 472 -11.01 -6.63 16.17
CA PHE A 472 -10.68 -6.89 14.78
C PHE A 472 -11.73 -7.77 14.08
N ALA A 473 -12.25 -8.80 14.75
CA ALA A 473 -13.34 -9.62 14.23
C ALA A 473 -14.63 -8.81 14.02
N HIS A 474 -15.03 -7.98 14.99
CA HIS A 474 -16.20 -7.10 14.84
C HIS A 474 -16.05 -6.16 13.64
N HIS A 475 -14.89 -5.53 13.51
CA HIS A 475 -14.59 -4.64 12.40
C HIS A 475 -14.62 -5.37 11.05
N SER A 476 -13.89 -6.49 10.92
CA SER A 476 -13.81 -7.26 9.69
C SER A 476 -15.16 -7.85 9.26
N LEU A 477 -16.03 -8.21 10.21
CA LEU A 477 -17.39 -8.65 9.91
C LEU A 477 -18.26 -7.50 9.36
N LYS A 478 -18.09 -6.27 9.85
CA LYS A 478 -18.79 -5.09 9.27
C LYS A 478 -18.33 -4.83 7.84
N LEU A 479 -17.04 -4.92 7.57
CA LEU A 479 -16.47 -4.81 6.22
C LEU A 479 -17.06 -5.87 5.29
N LEU A 480 -17.10 -7.13 5.76
CA LEU A 480 -17.71 -8.22 5.02
C LEU A 480 -19.21 -7.97 4.75
N LEU A 481 -19.96 -7.50 5.75
CA LEU A 481 -21.39 -7.19 5.60
C LEU A 481 -21.63 -6.17 4.48
N GLU A 482 -20.80 -5.14 4.42
CA GLU A 482 -20.90 -4.12 3.37
C GLU A 482 -20.62 -4.69 1.99
N LEU A 483 -19.55 -5.47 1.85
CA LEU A 483 -19.20 -6.14 0.59
C LEU A 483 -20.33 -7.08 0.12
N VAL A 484 -20.83 -7.97 0.99
CA VAL A 484 -21.88 -8.94 0.59
C VAL A 484 -23.20 -8.26 0.21
N LYS A 485 -23.53 -7.12 0.83
CA LYS A 485 -24.69 -6.30 0.44
C LYS A 485 -24.54 -5.71 -0.96
N ASN A 486 -23.33 -5.28 -1.32
CA ASN A 486 -23.06 -4.75 -2.67
C ASN A 486 -23.04 -5.84 -3.74
N ILE A 487 -22.54 -7.03 -3.38
CA ILE A 487 -22.55 -8.21 -4.27
C ILE A 487 -23.99 -8.67 -4.59
N ASN A 488 -24.92 -8.48 -3.66
CA ASN A 488 -26.36 -8.75 -3.82
C ASN A 488 -26.69 -10.19 -4.28
N TRP A 489 -26.04 -11.20 -3.69
CA TRP A 489 -26.41 -12.60 -3.92
C TRP A 489 -27.60 -13.02 -3.06
N THR A 490 -28.27 -14.10 -3.48
CA THR A 490 -29.46 -14.67 -2.81
C THR A 490 -29.13 -15.46 -1.53
N ASP A 491 -27.85 -15.64 -1.18
CA ASP A 491 -27.45 -16.38 0.01
C ASP A 491 -27.65 -15.55 1.29
N ASP A 492 -28.11 -16.20 2.35
CA ASP A 492 -28.35 -15.55 3.64
C ASP A 492 -27.08 -15.43 4.51
N PHE A 493 -26.01 -14.85 3.95
CA PHE A 493 -24.83 -14.49 4.77
C PHE A 493 -25.12 -13.35 5.72
N SER A 494 -26.02 -12.44 5.32
CA SER A 494 -26.29 -11.21 6.05
C SER A 494 -26.78 -11.49 7.47
N ASN A 495 -27.67 -12.46 7.67
CA ASN A 495 -28.17 -12.79 9.00
C ASN A 495 -27.07 -13.35 9.91
N ASP A 496 -26.22 -14.23 9.36
CA ASP A 496 -25.10 -14.83 10.09
C ASP A 496 -24.07 -13.77 10.51
N ILE A 497 -23.72 -12.88 9.59
CA ILE A 497 -22.80 -11.77 9.85
C ILE A 497 -23.40 -10.80 10.88
N LEU A 498 -24.66 -10.42 10.72
CA LEU A 498 -25.37 -9.52 11.64
C LEU A 498 -25.47 -10.11 13.05
N SER A 499 -25.71 -11.42 13.17
CA SER A 499 -25.76 -12.11 14.46
C SER A 499 -24.41 -12.05 15.17
N LEU A 500 -23.30 -12.40 14.49
CA LEU A 500 -21.96 -12.31 15.05
C LEU A 500 -21.58 -10.88 15.44
N ILE A 501 -21.85 -9.90 14.56
CA ILE A 501 -21.65 -8.47 14.85
C ILE A 501 -22.41 -8.07 16.12
N SER A 502 -23.67 -8.46 16.24
CA SER A 502 -24.51 -8.10 17.38
C SER A 502 -24.00 -8.72 18.68
N HIS A 503 -23.60 -9.99 18.66
CA HIS A 503 -23.03 -10.67 19.83
C HIS A 503 -21.73 -9.98 20.29
N LEU A 504 -20.81 -9.68 19.37
CA LEU A 504 -19.57 -8.96 19.69
C LEU A 504 -19.86 -7.54 20.17
N ARG A 505 -20.76 -6.82 19.49
CA ARG A 505 -21.10 -5.43 19.80
C ARG A 505 -21.62 -5.27 21.22
N ASN A 506 -22.49 -6.18 21.66
CA ASN A 506 -23.09 -6.14 23.00
C ASN A 506 -22.03 -6.17 24.11
N ILE A 507 -20.89 -6.81 23.87
CA ILE A 507 -19.80 -6.92 24.85
C ILE A 507 -18.76 -5.82 24.67
N LEU A 508 -18.36 -5.55 23.41
CA LEU A 508 -17.28 -4.62 23.10
C LEU A 508 -17.67 -3.15 23.24
N PHE A 509 -18.96 -2.84 23.08
CA PHE A 509 -19.51 -1.49 23.14
C PHE A 509 -20.68 -1.39 24.14
N ASP A 510 -20.57 -2.11 25.25
CA ASP A 510 -21.50 -2.01 26.38
C ASP A 510 -21.73 -0.53 26.76
N ASP A 511 -22.99 -0.13 26.95
CA ASP A 511 -23.34 1.27 27.21
C ASP A 511 -22.71 1.83 28.50
N ASN A 512 -22.34 0.97 29.46
CA ASN A 512 -21.59 1.35 30.65
C ASN A 512 -20.22 1.97 30.32
N ILE A 513 -19.60 1.57 29.21
CA ILE A 513 -18.31 2.11 28.73
C ILE A 513 -18.43 3.61 28.47
N LYS A 514 -19.55 4.07 27.90
CA LYS A 514 -19.81 5.50 27.63
C LYS A 514 -19.93 6.33 28.91
N ASN A 515 -20.35 5.69 29.99
CA ASN A 515 -20.47 6.30 31.31
C ASN A 515 -19.19 6.13 32.16
N ASN A 516 -18.10 5.64 31.54
CA ASN A 516 -16.81 5.38 32.19
C ASN A 516 -16.94 4.41 33.38
N ILE A 517 -17.81 3.41 33.24
CA ILE A 517 -18.06 2.35 34.22
C ILE A 517 -17.34 1.08 33.74
N GLU A 518 -16.69 0.39 34.68
CA GLU A 518 -16.01 -0.89 34.41
C GLU A 518 -16.98 -1.95 33.86
N THR A 519 -16.53 -2.68 32.84
CA THR A 519 -17.28 -3.75 32.16
C THR A 519 -16.46 -5.03 32.07
N LEU A 520 -16.97 -6.05 31.36
CA LEU A 520 -16.23 -7.30 31.14
C LEU A 520 -14.88 -7.10 30.43
N ILE A 521 -14.79 -6.14 29.50
CA ILE A 521 -13.59 -5.93 28.69
C ILE A 521 -12.75 -4.74 29.16
N THR A 522 -13.28 -3.90 30.04
CA THR A 522 -12.57 -2.72 30.57
C THR A 522 -12.23 -2.90 32.04
N PHE A 523 -11.19 -2.22 32.52
CA PHE A 523 -10.72 -2.24 33.90
C PHE A 523 -10.45 -0.83 34.41
N GLN A 524 -10.94 -0.49 35.59
CA GLN A 524 -10.67 0.80 36.23
C GLN A 524 -9.28 0.78 36.88
N HIS A 525 -8.25 1.08 36.09
CA HIS A 525 -6.87 1.11 36.56
C HIS A 525 -6.60 2.34 37.44
N LYS A 526 -6.05 2.13 38.64
CA LYS A 526 -5.82 3.20 39.63
C LYS A 526 -5.02 4.40 39.09
N LYS A 527 -4.06 4.15 38.19
CA LYS A 527 -3.17 5.17 37.62
C LYS A 527 -3.65 5.75 36.27
N TYR A 528 -4.33 4.95 35.46
CA TYR A 528 -4.61 5.28 34.06
C TYR A 528 -6.08 5.59 33.80
N GLY A 529 -6.97 5.33 34.76
CA GLY A 529 -8.42 5.36 34.53
C GLY A 529 -8.91 4.08 33.87
N LEU A 530 -10.04 4.17 33.19
CA LEU A 530 -10.63 3.04 32.48
C LEU A 530 -9.75 2.65 31.28
N ILE A 531 -9.29 1.40 31.24
CA ILE A 531 -8.46 0.80 30.17
C ILE A 531 -9.11 -0.47 29.63
N TYR A 532 -8.72 -0.90 28.43
CA TYR A 532 -9.05 -2.23 27.93
C TYR A 532 -8.17 -3.30 28.57
N SER A 533 -8.76 -4.46 28.88
CA SER A 533 -8.01 -5.68 29.24
C SER A 533 -7.45 -6.34 27.98
N TYR A 534 -6.34 -7.06 28.08
CA TYR A 534 -5.75 -7.76 26.93
C TYR A 534 -6.48 -9.07 26.64
N GLU A 535 -6.66 -9.90 27.66
CA GLU A 535 -7.45 -11.13 27.59
C GLU A 535 -8.41 -11.22 28.77
N ILE A 536 -9.56 -11.86 28.55
CA ILE A 536 -10.54 -12.14 29.62
C ILE A 536 -11.09 -13.56 29.47
N ASN A 537 -11.66 -14.10 30.55
CA ASN A 537 -12.37 -15.39 30.53
C ASN A 537 -13.90 -15.25 30.45
N GLY A 538 -14.42 -14.03 30.46
CA GLY A 538 -15.86 -13.75 30.39
C GLY A 538 -16.60 -13.93 31.73
N VAL A 539 -15.90 -14.19 32.84
CA VAL A 539 -16.50 -14.24 34.20
C VAL A 539 -15.85 -13.31 35.22
N GLY A 540 -14.79 -12.60 34.84
CA GLY A 540 -14.21 -11.50 35.62
C GLY A 540 -12.68 -11.52 35.68
N ASP A 541 -12.04 -12.66 35.40
CA ASP A 541 -10.59 -12.72 35.32
C ASP A 541 -10.08 -12.06 34.05
N ARG A 542 -8.95 -11.39 34.19
CA ARG A 542 -8.37 -10.52 33.16
C ARG A 542 -6.85 -10.59 33.19
N ASN A 543 -6.26 -10.56 32.01
CA ASN A 543 -4.84 -10.36 31.81
C ASN A 543 -4.62 -8.91 31.36
N LEU A 544 -3.87 -8.13 32.14
CA LEU A 544 -3.57 -6.73 31.86
C LEU A 544 -2.13 -6.62 31.32
N MET A 545 -1.99 -6.59 30.00
CA MET A 545 -0.72 -6.46 29.30
C MET A 545 -0.95 -5.91 27.89
N ASP A 546 0.08 -5.90 27.04
CA ASP A 546 -0.07 -5.92 25.59
C ASP A 546 1.09 -6.70 24.98
N ASP A 547 0.90 -7.19 23.75
CA ASP A 547 1.92 -7.88 22.96
C ASP A 547 2.27 -7.05 21.71
N ALA A 548 3.46 -7.26 21.16
CA ALA A 548 3.90 -6.56 19.97
C ALA A 548 3.20 -7.00 18.68
N ASN A 549 2.71 -8.24 18.62
CA ASN A 549 2.06 -8.78 17.43
C ASN A 549 0.65 -8.21 17.26
N ILE A 550 0.26 -8.00 16.01
CA ILE A 550 -0.95 -7.28 15.63
C ILE A 550 -2.00 -8.32 15.18
N PRO A 551 -3.26 -8.27 15.67
CA PRO A 551 -3.86 -7.26 16.54
C PRO A 551 -3.33 -7.22 17.99
N SER A 552 -2.94 -6.02 18.42
CA SER A 552 -2.62 -5.63 19.80
C SER A 552 -3.54 -4.50 20.28
N LEU A 553 -3.57 -4.21 21.59
CA LEU A 553 -4.35 -3.07 22.12
C LEU A 553 -3.83 -1.75 21.53
N LEU A 554 -2.51 -1.61 21.38
CA LEU A 554 -1.89 -0.46 20.73
C LEU A 554 -2.37 -0.24 19.29
N SER A 555 -2.61 -1.33 18.54
CA SER A 555 -2.96 -1.30 17.11
C SER A 555 -4.44 -1.03 16.80
N LEU A 556 -5.31 -0.90 17.81
CA LEU A 556 -6.76 -0.81 17.60
C LEU A 556 -7.19 0.31 16.63
N PRO A 557 -6.68 1.56 16.71
CA PRO A 557 -7.05 2.59 15.74
C PRO A 557 -6.52 2.34 14.32
N TYR A 558 -5.45 1.54 14.18
CA TYR A 558 -4.90 1.17 12.87
C TYR A 558 -5.78 0.11 12.18
N LEU A 559 -6.20 -0.93 12.90
CA LEU A 559 -7.02 -2.00 12.34
C LEU A 559 -8.51 -1.68 12.30
N CYS A 560 -9.01 -0.92 13.27
CA CYS A 560 -10.43 -0.69 13.48
C CYS A 560 -10.76 0.82 13.54
N PRO A 561 -10.34 1.64 12.55
CA PRO A 561 -10.43 3.11 12.62
C PRO A 561 -11.88 3.63 12.74
N ASN A 562 -12.86 2.85 12.28
CA ASN A 562 -14.29 3.20 12.36
C ASN A 562 -14.96 2.75 13.67
N ASP A 563 -14.26 1.96 14.49
CA ASP A 563 -14.76 1.43 15.75
C ASP A 563 -14.04 2.04 16.95
N ILE A 564 -12.71 2.27 16.85
CA ILE A 564 -11.89 2.88 17.89
C ILE A 564 -11.13 4.07 17.29
N SER A 565 -11.51 5.27 17.72
CA SER A 565 -10.78 6.49 17.34
C SER A 565 -9.42 6.54 18.03
N ILE A 566 -8.42 7.09 17.34
CA ILE A 566 -7.12 7.43 17.95
C ILE A 566 -7.28 8.37 19.16
N ASN A 567 -8.33 9.19 19.20
CA ASN A 567 -8.61 10.11 20.31
C ASN A 567 -9.59 9.54 21.34
N ASP A 568 -10.00 8.27 21.22
CA ASP A 568 -10.85 7.63 22.20
C ASP A 568 -10.16 7.64 23.58
N SER A 569 -10.91 8.05 24.61
CA SER A 569 -10.34 8.27 25.95
C SER A 569 -9.85 6.97 26.60
N ILE A 570 -10.55 5.86 26.40
CA ILE A 570 -10.20 4.56 26.97
C ILE A 570 -9.01 3.99 26.20
N TYR A 571 -8.99 4.13 24.88
CA TYR A 571 -7.82 3.82 24.07
C TYR A 571 -6.61 4.63 24.52
N GLN A 572 -6.72 5.94 24.75
CA GLN A 572 -5.61 6.78 25.19
C GLN A 572 -5.10 6.39 26.58
N ASN A 573 -5.99 6.03 27.50
CA ASN A 573 -5.60 5.48 28.81
C ASN A 573 -4.89 4.14 28.67
N THR A 574 -5.41 3.26 27.82
CA THR A 574 -4.83 1.96 27.49
C THR A 574 -3.45 2.14 26.86
N ARG A 575 -3.32 3.06 25.90
CA ARG A 575 -2.07 3.39 25.22
C ARG A 575 -1.00 3.84 26.21
N LYS A 576 -1.35 4.69 27.18
CA LYS A 576 -0.45 5.10 28.27
C LYS A 576 -0.03 3.92 29.15
N PHE A 577 -0.97 3.02 29.46
CA PHE A 577 -0.68 1.80 30.22
C PHE A 577 0.28 0.87 29.45
N VAL A 578 -0.02 0.53 28.20
CA VAL A 578 0.74 -0.47 27.42
C VAL A 578 2.13 0.01 27.03
N LEU A 579 2.34 1.33 26.91
CA LEU A 579 3.64 1.97 26.67
C LEU A 579 4.34 2.42 27.97
N SER A 580 4.12 1.69 29.06
CA SER A 580 4.73 1.96 30.36
C SER A 580 5.21 0.67 31.01
N LYS A 581 6.04 0.80 32.05
CA LYS A 581 6.51 -0.32 32.88
C LYS A 581 5.39 -1.08 33.61
N ASP A 582 4.16 -0.56 33.61
CA ASP A 582 3.00 -1.26 34.17
C ASP A 582 2.48 -2.36 33.21
N ASN A 583 2.83 -2.31 31.92
CA ASN A 583 2.75 -3.46 31.03
C ASN A 583 3.96 -4.39 31.27
N PRO A 584 3.76 -5.66 31.65
CA PRO A 584 4.86 -6.59 31.92
C PRO A 584 5.83 -6.80 30.75
N TRP A 585 5.37 -6.55 29.52
CA TRP A 585 6.14 -6.74 28.29
C TRP A 585 6.61 -5.44 27.65
N PHE A 586 6.48 -4.31 28.34
CA PHE A 586 7.14 -3.08 27.94
C PHE A 586 8.55 -3.01 28.52
N PHE A 587 9.54 -2.85 27.66
CA PHE A 587 10.93 -2.75 28.03
C PHE A 587 11.52 -1.40 27.61
N ASN A 588 12.44 -0.89 28.41
CA ASN A 588 13.18 0.34 28.13
C ASN A 588 14.67 0.08 28.44
N GLY A 589 15.52 0.41 27.48
CA GLY A 589 16.97 0.29 27.58
C GLY A 589 17.70 1.47 26.94
N SER A 590 19.02 1.37 26.84
CA SER A 590 19.87 2.48 26.39
C SER A 590 19.73 2.83 24.91
N VAL A 591 19.18 1.93 24.08
CA VAL A 591 19.05 2.15 22.63
C VAL A 591 17.61 2.36 22.20
N LEU A 592 16.67 1.58 22.73
CA LEU A 592 15.26 1.68 22.37
C LEU A 592 14.34 1.28 23.54
N GLU A 593 13.08 1.67 23.42
CA GLU A 593 11.99 1.23 24.28
C GLU A 593 10.79 0.79 23.45
N GLY A 594 9.97 -0.10 24.00
CA GLY A 594 8.77 -0.58 23.33
C GLY A 594 8.22 -1.87 23.92
N ILE A 595 7.24 -2.44 23.23
CA ILE A 595 6.56 -3.67 23.63
C ILE A 595 7.25 -4.85 22.96
N GLY A 596 7.45 -5.92 23.74
CA GLY A 596 7.85 -7.23 23.26
C GLY A 596 6.72 -8.23 23.42
N GLY A 597 7.02 -9.36 24.05
CA GLY A 597 6.04 -10.40 24.36
C GLY A 597 6.73 -11.62 24.99
N PRO A 598 5.96 -12.59 25.52
CA PRO A 598 6.51 -13.82 26.08
C PRO A 598 7.24 -14.67 25.03
N HIS A 599 6.91 -14.54 23.74
CA HIS A 599 7.48 -15.34 22.65
C HIS A 599 9.01 -15.43 22.66
N ILE A 600 9.68 -14.28 22.69
CA ILE A 600 11.16 -14.20 22.78
C ILE A 600 11.62 -13.98 24.22
N GLY A 601 10.78 -13.32 25.03
CA GLY A 601 11.03 -13.11 26.44
C GLY A 601 11.66 -11.75 26.77
N TYR A 602 12.34 -11.71 27.91
CA TYR A 602 12.66 -10.46 28.62
C TYR A 602 13.63 -9.55 27.86
N ALA A 603 13.34 -8.24 27.88
CA ALA A 603 14.18 -7.18 27.31
C ALA A 603 14.36 -7.22 25.78
N MET A 604 13.46 -7.89 25.07
CA MET A 604 13.43 -7.99 23.61
C MET A 604 12.20 -7.26 23.08
N VAL A 605 12.41 -6.12 22.41
CA VAL A 605 11.35 -5.28 21.85
C VAL A 605 11.22 -5.52 20.35
N TRP A 606 9.99 -5.53 19.87
CA TRP A 606 9.70 -5.82 18.48
C TRP A 606 9.50 -4.53 17.67
N PRO A 607 10.16 -4.37 16.52
CA PRO A 607 9.91 -3.26 15.61
C PRO A 607 8.44 -3.07 15.23
N LEU A 608 7.65 -4.15 15.14
CA LEU A 608 6.20 -4.07 14.90
C LEU A 608 5.50 -3.12 15.89
N ALA A 609 5.79 -3.24 17.19
CA ALA A 609 5.20 -2.38 18.22
C ALA A 609 5.64 -0.93 18.10
N ILE A 610 6.91 -0.67 17.73
CA ILE A 610 7.43 0.69 17.53
C ILE A 610 6.76 1.34 16.31
N ILE A 611 6.61 0.57 15.22
CA ILE A 611 5.92 1.04 14.02
C ILE A 611 4.44 1.33 14.33
N MET A 612 3.77 0.43 15.06
CA MET A 612 2.39 0.65 15.52
C MET A 612 2.24 1.87 16.42
N ARG A 613 3.19 2.10 17.33
CA ARG A 613 3.24 3.32 18.16
C ARG A 613 3.26 4.58 17.30
N GLY A 614 4.05 4.57 16.22
CA GLY A 614 4.15 5.67 15.26
C GLY A 614 2.92 5.82 14.35
N LEU A 615 2.30 4.71 13.92
CA LEU A 615 1.10 4.71 13.09
C LEU A 615 -0.17 5.12 13.85
N THR A 616 -0.16 5.01 15.18
CA THR A 616 -1.29 5.30 16.07
C THR A 616 -1.06 6.51 16.97
N THR A 617 -0.29 7.49 16.48
CA THR A 617 -0.12 8.79 17.15
C THR A 617 -0.19 9.96 16.18
N ASN A 618 -0.66 11.10 16.67
CA ASN A 618 -0.60 12.37 15.95
C ASN A 618 0.55 13.28 16.45
N ASP A 619 1.24 12.89 17.53
CA ASP A 619 2.36 13.64 18.10
C ASP A 619 3.64 13.45 17.26
N ASP A 620 4.08 14.53 16.62
CA ASP A 620 5.29 14.55 15.81
C ASP A 620 6.55 14.14 16.60
N ASN A 621 6.63 14.47 17.89
CA ASN A 621 7.79 14.10 18.71
C ASN A 621 7.85 12.59 18.95
N GLU A 622 6.69 11.98 19.17
CA GLU A 622 6.60 10.53 19.30
C GLU A 622 6.89 9.82 17.97
N ILE A 623 6.43 10.36 16.84
CA ILE A 623 6.79 9.84 15.52
C ILE A 623 8.30 9.91 15.29
N ARG A 624 8.94 11.03 15.64
CA ARG A 624 10.41 11.17 15.56
C ARG A 624 11.12 10.16 16.43
N LEU A 625 10.63 9.92 17.65
CA LEU A 625 11.17 8.90 18.55
C LEU A 625 11.10 7.50 17.90
N CYS A 626 9.94 7.12 17.35
CA CYS A 626 9.79 5.84 16.66
C CYS A 626 10.76 5.70 15.47
N LEU A 627 10.85 6.71 14.60
CA LEU A 627 11.77 6.70 13.46
C LEU A 627 13.23 6.57 13.91
N ASN A 628 13.63 7.30 14.95
CA ASN A 628 14.99 7.25 15.49
C ASN A 628 15.33 5.87 16.05
N MET A 629 14.41 5.26 16.81
CA MET A 629 14.61 3.91 17.35
C MET A 629 14.77 2.90 16.22
N LEU A 630 13.89 2.92 15.21
CA LEU A 630 13.94 1.99 14.07
C LEU A 630 15.23 2.16 13.23
N GLN A 631 15.64 3.40 12.97
CA GLN A 631 16.88 3.70 12.25
C GLN A 631 18.12 3.24 13.04
N ARG A 632 18.12 3.33 14.38
CA ARG A 632 19.28 2.93 15.19
C ARG A 632 19.32 1.44 15.53
N SER A 633 18.24 0.71 15.27
CA SER A 633 18.08 -0.67 15.74
C SER A 633 18.23 -1.74 14.66
N HIS A 634 18.43 -1.38 13.39
CA HIS A 634 18.54 -2.35 12.29
C HIS A 634 19.90 -3.11 12.24
N ALA A 635 20.79 -2.96 13.23
CA ALA A 635 22.06 -3.70 13.34
C ALA A 635 22.92 -3.73 12.06
N ASN A 636 22.93 -2.65 11.28
CA ASN A 636 23.59 -2.55 9.97
C ASN A 636 23.12 -3.54 8.90
N THR A 637 22.00 -4.25 9.10
CA THR A 637 21.45 -5.20 8.11
C THR A 637 20.68 -4.51 6.99
N GLY A 638 20.09 -3.35 7.28
CA GLY A 638 19.23 -2.62 6.36
C GLY A 638 17.79 -3.11 6.35
N PHE A 639 17.40 -3.95 7.31
CA PHE A 639 16.07 -4.54 7.45
C PHE A 639 15.53 -4.41 8.88
N MET A 640 14.21 -4.56 9.01
CA MET A 640 13.57 -4.74 10.30
C MET A 640 13.66 -6.21 10.75
N HIS A 641 13.86 -6.39 12.05
CA HIS A 641 13.95 -7.70 12.69
C HIS A 641 12.64 -8.05 13.42
N GLU A 642 12.52 -9.28 13.91
CA GLU A 642 11.39 -9.67 14.76
C GLU A 642 11.49 -9.00 16.12
N SER A 643 12.61 -9.18 16.82
CA SER A 643 12.85 -8.59 18.12
C SER A 643 14.30 -8.15 18.29
N ILE A 644 14.51 -7.14 19.14
CA ILE A 644 15.79 -6.47 19.33
C ILE A 644 16.00 -6.24 20.82
N ARG A 645 17.18 -6.57 21.33
CA ARG A 645 17.54 -6.30 22.72
C ARG A 645 17.66 -4.80 22.97
N VAL A 646 16.95 -4.30 23.98
CA VAL A 646 16.81 -2.85 24.26
C VAL A 646 18.11 -2.08 24.46
N ASP A 647 19.19 -2.74 24.89
CA ASP A 647 20.51 -2.14 25.12
C ASP A 647 21.53 -2.46 24.02
N ASN A 648 21.23 -3.38 23.10
CA ASN A 648 22.19 -3.83 22.10
C ASN A 648 21.49 -4.32 20.82
N PRO A 649 21.38 -3.46 19.79
CA PRO A 649 20.79 -3.79 18.50
C PRO A 649 21.40 -4.99 17.79
N MET A 650 22.67 -5.30 18.03
CA MET A 650 23.33 -6.47 17.42
C MET A 650 22.80 -7.80 17.94
N LYS A 651 22.02 -7.79 19.04
CA LYS A 651 21.30 -8.96 19.56
C LYS A 651 19.84 -8.85 19.14
N PHE A 652 19.50 -9.49 18.03
CA PHE A 652 18.17 -9.52 17.45
C PHE A 652 17.78 -10.94 17.03
N THR A 653 16.49 -11.17 16.78
CA THR A 653 15.96 -12.42 16.21
C THR A 653 15.39 -12.18 14.82
N ARG A 654 15.42 -13.21 13.97
CA ARG A 654 14.95 -13.22 12.58
C ARG A 654 15.50 -12.06 11.74
N SER A 655 16.63 -12.30 11.07
CA SER A 655 17.19 -11.35 10.10
C SER A 655 16.32 -11.15 8.86
N TRP A 656 15.38 -12.07 8.60
CA TRP A 656 14.49 -12.04 7.45
C TRP A 656 13.03 -12.21 7.89
N PHE A 657 12.41 -11.07 8.26
CA PHE A 657 11.01 -11.01 8.62
C PHE A 657 10.26 -10.02 7.72
N ALA A 658 9.63 -10.54 6.68
CA ALA A 658 9.10 -9.72 5.59
C ALA A 658 7.87 -8.90 6.01
N TRP A 659 7.08 -9.36 7.00
CA TRP A 659 5.98 -8.57 7.54
C TRP A 659 6.49 -7.27 8.20
N ALA A 660 7.49 -7.34 9.08
CA ALA A 660 8.07 -6.15 9.70
C ALA A 660 8.64 -5.17 8.67
N ASN A 661 9.26 -5.69 7.61
CA ASN A 661 9.76 -4.90 6.48
C ASN A 661 8.63 -4.19 5.71
N SER A 662 7.57 -4.92 5.33
CA SER A 662 6.40 -4.35 4.65
C SER A 662 5.74 -3.26 5.50
N LEU A 663 5.57 -3.50 6.80
CA LEU A 663 4.92 -2.55 7.72
C LEU A 663 5.77 -1.29 7.95
N PHE A 664 7.11 -1.43 8.03
CA PHE A 664 8.00 -0.27 8.06
C PHE A 664 7.89 0.55 6.78
N GLY A 665 7.87 -0.12 5.62
CA GLY A 665 7.66 0.54 4.35
C GLY A 665 6.32 1.29 4.29
N GLU A 666 5.23 0.69 4.78
CA GLU A 666 3.93 1.35 4.92
C GLU A 666 4.02 2.62 5.77
N PHE A 667 4.69 2.54 6.93
CA PHE A 667 4.87 3.67 7.83
C PHE A 667 5.63 4.84 7.19
N ILE A 668 6.76 4.56 6.54
CA ILE A 668 7.53 5.57 5.81
C ILE A 668 6.71 6.16 4.67
N TRP A 669 5.98 5.33 3.92
CA TRP A 669 5.16 5.82 2.80
C TRP A 669 4.02 6.72 3.29
N LYS A 670 3.35 6.35 4.38
CA LYS A 670 2.33 7.20 5.02
C LYS A 670 2.91 8.56 5.41
N LEU A 671 4.05 8.57 6.12
CA LEU A 671 4.72 9.80 6.52
C LEU A 671 5.18 10.62 5.31
N TYR A 672 5.65 10.00 4.24
CA TYR A 672 6.02 10.70 3.02
C TYR A 672 4.84 11.48 2.42
N ARG A 673 3.63 10.92 2.47
CA ARG A 673 2.42 11.58 1.95
C ARG A 673 1.88 12.67 2.88
N GLU A 674 1.96 12.44 4.20
CA GLU A 674 1.22 13.26 5.17
C GLU A 674 2.11 14.20 5.99
N LYS A 675 3.33 13.78 6.32
CA LYS A 675 4.25 14.46 7.24
C LYS A 675 5.71 14.37 6.78
N LYS A 676 5.97 14.64 5.49
CA LYS A 676 7.29 14.46 4.86
C LYS A 676 8.44 15.13 5.63
N TYR A 677 8.21 16.30 6.24
CA TYR A 677 9.21 17.03 7.01
C TYR A 677 9.83 16.18 8.14
N LEU A 678 9.07 15.26 8.75
CA LEU A 678 9.60 14.35 9.78
C LEU A 678 10.65 13.37 9.25
N LEU A 679 10.62 13.05 7.96
CA LEU A 679 11.61 12.18 7.30
C LEU A 679 12.87 12.95 6.88
N ASP A 680 12.79 14.28 6.82
CA ASP A 680 13.89 15.15 6.40
C ASP A 680 14.74 15.66 7.59
N GLU A 681 14.17 15.70 8.79
CA GLU A 681 14.75 16.32 10.00
C GLU A 681 15.64 15.39 10.84
N ILE A 682 15.60 14.08 10.59
CA ILE A 682 16.35 13.11 11.41
C ILE A 682 17.82 13.10 10.96
N HIS A 683 18.71 13.54 11.86
CA HIS A 683 20.15 13.51 11.66
C HIS A 683 20.67 12.07 11.56
N THR A 684 21.48 11.80 10.54
CA THR A 684 22.34 10.61 10.45
C THR A 684 23.39 10.70 11.55
N TYR A 685 23.47 9.68 12.42
CA TYR A 685 24.47 9.59 13.48
C TYR A 685 25.71 8.85 13.00
#